data_AF-A0A7C4IQJ4-F1
#
_entry.id   AF-A0A7C4IQJ4-F1
#
_cell.length_a   1.000
_cell.length_b   1.000
_cell.length_c   1.000
_cell.angle_alpha   90.00
_cell.angle_beta   90.00
_cell.angle_gamma   90.00
#
_symmetry.space_group_name_H-M   'P 1'
#
loop_
_entity.id
_entity.type
_entity.pdbx_description
1 polymer ?
#
loop_
_entity_poly.entity_id
_entity_poly.type
_entity_poly.pdbx_seq_one_letter_code
_entity_poly.pdbx_strand_id
1 'polypeptide(L)'
;MRWPLSLRAAWRVASLLVALAGFPATSYASDIELPELDRNASIEISADAGNRWQQGAYEVWLLRGNCRIAQATGLVECREAVVWVLRREANDDRPTKVIAYCEGQVSASESRHHFRMIESTWFGRFQTRAAATFRVLRVSGQPDVLPPIYRRAMAKFEPGPPPAIMQTQFLSSPSGGPTIITPEAGAVPAGTRRIRAYPRSNQDVQAAWYADPQTNQWVALISSGVNLIIDGMEGIGALDIAADRLVIWTRNAGEPDLSGRRPQDARMPLEVYMEGNIVFRQGERVIYADRMYYDVANQVGTVLGAEILTPVEGYQGLLRLRSEIVQQSGEGRFFAKDAFITSSRMGYPSYRLQAGDIEFTDVQRQAVDAWTGMPLVNPETEEPVIEHQRQAVARNNWLYLGPAPIFYWPSIATDLEEPSFYLRRVRVKNDSIFGTQVLTDWNAYELLGIRNRPAGTRWDISFDYLSKRGFGHGTTFSYDRPNFLGLQGPTRGLFDYWGIYDNGEDHLGTNRKNLTPEVDYRHRLLWQHRQRFENNIQLTGEVGWLSDRNFLEQYFEREWDEFKDMSTGAELKQLNGNRSWSLNADARLNPFFTETEWLPRFDHFWMGQPLFGMLTWYEHSSAGYARFRRAAAPKNPADQPFSYLPWERADKAEGERLSTRHEIDLPLQLGPIKCTPYVLGELAHWGADLNGDDINRAYGQAGVRATMPIWRVDPTVESQLWNVHGLAHKLELQFEFLVADANRGMDNLPLYDNLDDNSIEASRRRFLTNTFGIPSIVPPAAADLDSIGKRAFDERYYALRYGLASHVASPSTEIADDLMAMRLGLHQRWQTKRGLPGARRIIDWITFDTNMTVFPETQRDNYGKAVGLWDYDFRWHVGDRTTVVSDGIFDFFQDGQQIATVGVFFNRPPRGSLFVGMRFLEGPMQSHTLSASYSYWMSPKWVSTFGTSIDFAKQGNLGQSFTLTRIGESLLVSAGFNVDPIRGDFGVGIAVEPRFLPKGRLNSMTGARIPPAGAFGLE
;
A
#
# COMPACT_ATOMS: atom_id res chain seq x y z
N MET A 1 -19.18 -1.55 45.24
CA MET A 1 -19.13 -2.09 43.86
C MET A 1 -18.24 -3.33 43.84
N ARG A 2 -18.83 -4.52 43.65
CA ARG A 2 -18.06 -5.74 43.36
C ARG A 2 -17.98 -5.83 41.83
N TRP A 3 -16.77 -5.76 41.29
CA TRP A 3 -16.51 -5.90 39.86
C TRP A 3 -17.00 -7.27 39.35
N PRO A 4 -17.53 -7.36 38.12
CA PRO A 4 -17.99 -8.63 37.55
C PRO A 4 -16.84 -9.64 37.41
N LEU A 5 -17.17 -10.93 37.51
CA LEU A 5 -16.23 -12.05 37.45
C LEU A 5 -15.38 -12.06 36.16
N SER A 6 -15.90 -11.54 35.05
CA SER A 6 -15.23 -11.43 33.75
C SER A 6 -13.98 -10.54 33.80
N LEU A 7 -14.04 -9.39 34.47
CA LEU A 7 -12.88 -8.49 34.63
C LEU A 7 -11.76 -9.14 35.44
N ARG A 8 -12.09 -9.97 36.44
CA ARG A 8 -11.08 -10.69 37.25
C ARG A 8 -10.39 -11.80 36.46
N ALA A 9 -11.09 -12.42 35.51
CA ALA A 9 -10.53 -13.43 34.63
C ALA A 9 -9.58 -12.81 33.59
N ALA A 10 -9.98 -11.69 32.96
CA ALA A 10 -9.16 -10.95 32.00
C ALA A 10 -7.82 -10.49 32.60
N TRP A 11 -7.85 -9.95 33.82
CA TRP A 11 -6.63 -9.52 34.53
C TRP A 11 -5.66 -10.69 34.84
N ARG A 12 -6.18 -11.88 35.16
CA ARG A 12 -5.35 -13.06 35.46
C ARG A 12 -4.68 -13.64 34.20
N VAL A 13 -5.35 -13.61 33.06
CA VAL A 13 -4.80 -14.07 31.77
C VAL A 13 -3.75 -13.09 31.24
N ALA A 14 -3.99 -11.77 31.35
CA ALA A 14 -3.00 -10.74 30.99
C ALA A 14 -1.70 -10.87 31.80
N SER A 15 -1.81 -11.21 33.09
CA SER A 15 -0.66 -11.44 33.97
C SER A 15 0.22 -12.62 33.54
N LEU A 16 -0.40 -13.67 32.99
CA LEU A 16 0.29 -14.89 32.55
C LEU A 16 1.06 -14.69 31.23
N LEU A 17 0.52 -13.86 30.32
CA LEU A 17 1.12 -13.56 29.01
C LEU A 17 2.34 -12.62 29.13
N VAL A 18 2.35 -11.70 30.11
CA VAL A 18 3.51 -10.82 30.38
C VAL A 18 4.72 -11.60 30.88
N ALA A 19 4.52 -12.74 31.57
CA ALA A 19 5.60 -13.56 32.10
C ALA A 19 6.40 -14.35 31.04
N LEU A 20 5.84 -14.54 29.83
CA LEU A 20 6.44 -15.37 28.77
C LEU A 20 7.36 -14.60 27.79
N ALA A 21 7.49 -13.27 27.90
CA ALA A 21 8.18 -12.42 26.91
C ALA A 21 9.65 -12.06 27.24
N GLY A 22 10.26 -12.67 28.27
CA GLY A 22 11.61 -12.32 28.72
C GLY A 22 12.74 -13.00 27.93
N PHE A 23 13.26 -12.37 26.86
CA PHE A 23 14.59 -12.68 26.29
C PHE A 23 15.39 -11.37 26.09
N PRO A 24 16.72 -11.37 26.35
CA PRO A 24 17.54 -10.16 26.33
C PRO A 24 17.84 -9.68 24.90
N ALA A 25 17.85 -8.36 24.72
CA ALA A 25 18.26 -7.68 23.48
C ALA A 25 19.71 -7.15 23.64
N THR A 26 20.56 -7.43 22.65
CA THR A 26 21.84 -6.73 22.45
C THR A 26 21.62 -5.47 21.61
N SER A 27 22.28 -4.37 22.00
CA SER A 27 22.14 -3.04 21.38
C SER A 27 23.27 -2.78 20.37
N TYR A 28 22.96 -2.10 19.26
CA TYR A 28 23.95 -1.50 18.34
C TYR A 28 23.66 0.00 18.15
N ALA A 29 24.73 0.80 18.04
CA ALA A 29 24.71 2.25 17.96
C ALA A 29 24.32 2.77 16.55
N SER A 30 23.68 3.93 16.49
CA SER A 30 23.37 4.68 15.27
C SER A 30 24.03 6.06 15.34
N ASP A 31 24.49 6.59 14.19
CA ASP A 31 25.19 7.89 14.08
C ASP A 31 24.26 9.06 14.52
N ILE A 32 24.79 10.02 15.29
CA ILE A 32 24.05 11.14 15.92
C ILE A 32 24.43 12.45 15.22
N GLU A 33 23.46 13.18 14.66
CA GLU A 33 23.62 14.51 14.03
C GLU A 33 23.24 15.67 14.99
N LEU A 34 23.84 16.86 14.80
CA LEU A 34 23.43 18.09 15.49
C LEU A 34 22.00 18.50 15.05
N PRO A 35 21.18 19.12 15.92
CA PRO A 35 19.91 19.72 15.51
C PRO A 35 20.08 20.69 14.34
N GLU A 36 19.05 20.84 13.51
CA GLU A 36 19.12 21.68 12.31
C GLU A 36 19.48 23.14 12.66
N LEU A 37 20.65 23.61 12.20
CA LEU A 37 21.21 24.94 12.45
C LEU A 37 20.69 25.97 11.45
N ASP A 38 20.63 27.25 11.85
CA ASP A 38 20.13 28.33 10.98
C ASP A 38 20.97 28.47 9.70
N ARG A 39 20.33 28.14 8.57
CA ARG A 39 20.93 28.14 7.24
C ARG A 39 21.24 29.55 6.72
N ASN A 40 20.75 30.62 7.34
CA ASN A 40 21.08 32.00 6.97
C ASN A 40 22.28 32.56 7.76
N ALA A 41 22.74 31.87 8.81
CA ALA A 41 23.91 32.28 9.58
C ALA A 41 25.22 31.89 8.88
N SER A 42 26.25 32.74 8.99
CA SER A 42 27.60 32.44 8.48
C SER A 42 28.23 31.25 9.20
N ILE A 43 29.06 30.50 8.48
CA ILE A 43 29.89 29.45 9.06
C ILE A 43 31.29 30.03 9.29
N GLU A 44 31.80 29.95 10.52
CA GLU A 44 33.17 30.34 10.86
C GLU A 44 33.98 29.10 11.24
N ILE A 45 35.12 28.89 10.58
CA ILE A 45 36.02 27.77 10.80
C ILE A 45 37.41 28.32 11.15
N SER A 46 37.97 27.96 12.30
CA SER A 46 39.32 28.40 12.72
C SER A 46 40.20 27.24 13.17
N ALA A 47 41.52 27.37 12.98
CA ALA A 47 42.53 26.42 13.43
C ALA A 47 43.93 27.05 13.47
N ASP A 48 44.86 26.42 14.19
CA ASP A 48 46.26 26.89 14.32
C ASP A 48 47.06 26.68 13.02
N ALA A 49 46.78 25.61 12.28
CA ALA A 49 47.38 25.34 10.98
C ALA A 49 46.44 24.52 10.09
N GLY A 50 46.64 24.58 8.78
CA GLY A 50 45.90 23.74 7.85
C GLY A 50 46.56 23.54 6.50
N ASN A 51 46.15 22.49 5.82
CA ASN A 51 46.49 22.24 4.42
C ASN A 51 45.23 22.36 3.57
N ARG A 52 45.34 23.01 2.41
CA ARG A 52 44.22 23.26 1.50
C ARG A 52 44.54 22.74 0.12
N TRP A 53 43.59 22.03 -0.48
CA TRP A 53 43.63 21.60 -1.89
C TRP A 53 42.22 21.42 -2.46
N GLN A 54 42.13 21.17 -3.75
CA GLN A 54 40.86 20.90 -4.45
C GLN A 54 40.73 19.40 -4.70
N GLN A 55 39.56 18.83 -4.40
CA GLN A 55 39.21 17.43 -4.67
C GLN A 55 37.81 17.37 -5.29
N GLY A 56 37.76 17.16 -6.61
CA GLY A 56 36.51 17.24 -7.37
C GLY A 56 35.88 18.63 -7.24
N ALA A 57 34.59 18.67 -6.88
CA ALA A 57 33.86 19.92 -6.63
C ALA A 57 34.07 20.50 -5.21
N TYR A 58 34.81 19.81 -4.33
CA TYR A 58 35.02 20.24 -2.95
C TYR A 58 36.39 20.89 -2.75
N GLU A 59 36.38 22.04 -2.08
CA GLU A 59 37.57 22.61 -1.44
C GLU A 59 37.81 21.89 -0.12
N VAL A 60 38.95 21.19 0.01
CA VAL A 60 39.27 20.37 1.18
C VAL A 60 40.26 21.08 2.08
N TRP A 61 39.96 21.07 3.37
CA TRP A 61 40.81 21.59 4.44
C TRP A 61 41.14 20.48 5.42
N LEU A 62 42.43 20.24 5.61
CA LEU A 62 42.94 19.46 6.74
C LEU A 62 43.41 20.43 7.82
N LEU A 63 42.68 20.54 8.92
CA LEU A 63 42.88 21.50 10.01
C LEU A 63 43.54 20.83 11.22
N ARG A 64 44.47 21.53 11.86
CA ARG A 64 45.24 21.04 13.02
C ARG A 64 45.42 22.13 14.07
N GLY A 65 45.16 21.77 15.33
CA GLY A 65 45.29 22.64 16.50
C GLY A 65 44.09 23.56 16.67
N ASN A 66 43.48 23.54 17.87
CA ASN A 66 42.34 24.37 18.28
C ASN A 66 41.27 24.54 17.18
N CYS A 67 40.86 23.44 16.56
CA CYS A 67 39.91 23.47 15.46
C CYS A 67 38.52 23.81 16.02
N ARG A 68 37.89 24.84 15.44
CA ARG A 68 36.57 25.32 15.86
C ARG A 68 35.71 25.57 14.64
N ILE A 69 34.51 25.00 14.61
CA ILE A 69 33.50 25.18 13.55
C ILE A 69 32.23 25.70 14.22
N ALA A 70 31.81 26.92 13.88
CA ALA A 70 30.64 27.57 14.47
C ALA A 70 29.64 27.99 13.39
N GLN A 71 28.35 27.76 13.65
CA GLN A 71 27.25 28.26 12.84
C GLN A 71 26.06 28.59 13.76
N ALA A 72 25.66 29.86 13.78
CA ALA A 72 24.62 30.37 14.68
C ALA A 72 24.89 29.98 16.15
N THR A 73 24.01 29.17 16.72
CA THR A 73 24.07 28.67 18.11
C THR A 73 24.80 27.32 18.24
N GLY A 74 25.24 26.73 17.12
CA GLY A 74 26.00 25.49 17.03
C GLY A 74 27.52 25.73 17.03
N LEU A 75 28.24 24.91 17.80
CA LEU A 75 29.69 24.97 17.97
C LEU A 75 30.29 23.56 18.07
N VAL A 76 31.29 23.27 17.23
CA VAL A 76 32.11 22.05 17.28
C VAL A 76 33.56 22.42 17.51
N GLU A 77 34.16 21.86 18.56
CA GLU A 77 35.56 22.04 18.92
C GLU A 77 36.29 20.70 18.89
N CYS A 78 37.50 20.66 18.33
CA CYS A 78 38.33 19.46 18.26
C CYS A 78 39.81 19.79 18.07
N ARG A 79 40.67 18.77 18.14
CA ARG A 79 42.11 18.92 17.93
C ARG A 79 42.49 18.91 16.45
N GLU A 80 41.86 18.06 15.65
CA GLU A 80 42.10 17.94 14.21
C GLU A 80 40.76 17.78 13.47
N ALA A 81 40.66 18.31 12.25
CA ALA A 81 39.47 18.15 11.41
C ALA A 81 39.81 18.03 9.93
N VAL A 82 38.96 17.32 9.20
CA VAL A 82 38.92 17.34 7.73
C VAL A 82 37.59 17.96 7.33
N VAL A 83 37.64 19.03 6.53
CA VAL A 83 36.47 19.81 6.14
C VAL A 83 36.40 19.89 4.63
N TRP A 84 35.27 19.48 4.06
CA TRP A 84 34.97 19.61 2.63
C TRP A 84 33.95 20.74 2.43
N VAL A 85 34.27 21.67 1.54
CA VAL A 85 33.43 22.82 1.24
C VAL A 85 33.01 22.80 -0.21
N LEU A 86 31.71 22.68 -0.45
CA LEU A 86 31.10 22.93 -1.74
C LEU A 86 30.58 24.36 -1.75
N ARG A 87 31.33 25.27 -2.38
CA ARG A 87 30.95 26.69 -2.46
C ARG A 87 29.82 26.90 -3.46
N ARG A 88 28.96 27.86 -3.15
CA ARG A 88 27.95 28.36 -4.10
C ARG A 88 28.62 29.08 -5.27
N GLU A 89 28.17 28.81 -6.49
CA GLU A 89 28.56 29.59 -7.68
C GLU A 89 27.73 30.89 -7.78
N ALA A 90 28.21 31.90 -8.49
CA ALA A 90 27.65 33.26 -8.44
C ALA A 90 26.16 33.36 -8.87
N ASN A 91 25.63 32.38 -9.61
CA ASN A 91 24.26 32.33 -10.15
C ASN A 91 23.40 31.15 -9.62
N ASP A 92 23.80 30.49 -8.53
CA ASP A 92 23.12 29.30 -7.98
C ASP A 92 22.42 29.62 -6.63
N ASP A 93 21.16 29.21 -6.45
CA ASP A 93 20.38 29.41 -5.20
C ASP A 93 20.65 28.31 -4.14
N ARG A 94 21.52 27.34 -4.44
CA ARG A 94 21.91 26.28 -3.49
C ARG A 94 22.81 26.84 -2.37
N PRO A 95 22.61 26.45 -1.09
CA PRO A 95 23.47 26.89 0.02
C PRO A 95 24.87 26.28 -0.09
N THR A 96 25.89 27.02 0.39
CA THR A 96 27.25 26.48 0.58
C THR A 96 27.16 25.33 1.58
N LYS A 97 27.67 24.16 1.21
CA LYS A 97 27.68 22.96 2.07
C LYS A 97 29.09 22.77 2.64
N VAL A 98 29.17 22.63 3.96
CA VAL A 98 30.41 22.33 4.68
C VAL A 98 30.22 21.01 5.41
N ILE A 99 31.04 20.02 5.10
CA ILE A 99 31.00 18.70 5.73
C ILE A 99 32.28 18.57 6.55
N ALA A 100 32.17 18.16 7.81
CA ALA A 100 33.30 18.13 8.72
C ALA A 100 33.41 16.77 9.41
N TYR A 101 34.62 16.23 9.42
CA TYR A 101 35.04 15.10 10.24
C TYR A 101 36.04 15.60 11.28
N CYS A 102 35.74 15.43 12.55
CA CYS A 102 36.53 15.95 13.67
C CYS A 102 37.08 14.79 14.52
N GLU A 103 38.33 14.90 14.97
CA GLU A 103 38.95 13.94 15.89
C GLU A 103 39.73 14.65 17.01
N GLY A 104 39.84 13.96 18.15
CA GLY A 104 40.66 14.40 19.28
C GLY A 104 39.91 15.40 20.16
N GLN A 105 39.29 14.89 21.23
CA GLN A 105 38.50 15.66 22.20
C GLN A 105 37.39 16.48 21.55
N VAL A 106 36.52 15.82 20.78
CA VAL A 106 35.45 16.52 20.09
C VAL A 106 34.37 16.94 21.09
N SER A 107 34.08 18.24 21.18
CA SER A 107 32.88 18.74 21.85
C SER A 107 31.99 19.44 20.83
N ALA A 108 30.81 18.87 20.57
CA ALA A 108 29.80 19.52 19.75
C ALA A 108 28.66 20.01 20.67
N SER A 109 28.18 21.22 20.45
CA SER A 109 27.15 21.84 21.28
C SER A 109 26.21 22.69 20.43
N GLU A 110 24.96 22.80 20.87
CA GLU A 110 23.95 23.68 20.30
C GLU A 110 23.20 24.34 21.46
N SER A 111 23.37 25.65 21.58
CA SER A 111 22.95 26.39 22.76
C SER A 111 21.43 26.63 22.86
N ARG A 112 20.69 26.63 21.74
CA ARG A 112 19.23 26.85 21.73
C ARG A 112 18.46 25.65 22.30
N HIS A 113 18.92 24.44 22.06
CA HIS A 113 18.32 23.19 22.55
C HIS A 113 19.07 22.59 23.75
N HIS A 114 20.01 23.33 24.35
CA HIS A 114 20.88 22.86 25.43
C HIS A 114 21.55 21.50 25.12
N PHE A 115 21.94 21.31 23.86
CA PHE A 115 22.61 20.11 23.40
C PHE A 115 24.12 20.26 23.62
N ARG A 116 24.75 19.28 24.26
CA ARG A 116 26.21 19.14 24.29
C ARG A 116 26.56 17.66 24.24
N MET A 117 27.50 17.32 23.38
CA MET A 117 28.08 15.99 23.26
C MET A 117 29.59 16.09 23.33
N ILE A 118 30.21 15.04 23.87
CA ILE A 118 31.65 14.86 23.90
C ILE A 118 31.91 13.46 23.33
N GLU A 119 32.65 13.41 22.23
CA GLU A 119 32.93 12.18 21.50
C GLU A 119 34.41 12.10 21.13
N SER A 120 34.87 10.89 20.79
CA SER A 120 36.23 10.69 20.27
C SER A 120 36.38 11.12 18.80
N THR A 121 35.30 10.98 18.02
CA THR A 121 35.18 11.38 16.62
C THR A 121 33.79 11.92 16.34
N TRP A 122 33.65 12.86 15.41
CA TRP A 122 32.35 13.39 15.00
C TRP A 122 32.32 13.61 13.49
N PHE A 123 31.19 13.33 12.86
CA PHE A 123 30.96 13.60 11.44
C PHE A 123 29.63 14.31 11.27
N GLY A 124 29.63 15.48 10.63
CA GLY A 124 28.42 16.26 10.47
C GLY A 124 28.48 17.25 9.31
N ARG A 125 27.33 17.87 9.05
CA ARG A 125 27.11 18.75 7.90
C ARG A 125 26.55 20.09 8.36
N PHE A 126 27.06 21.15 7.76
CA PHE A 126 26.61 22.53 7.92
C PHE A 126 26.20 23.06 6.54
N GLN A 127 25.20 23.94 6.51
CA GLN A 127 24.71 24.55 5.27
C GLN A 127 24.46 26.04 5.51
N THR A 128 24.98 26.91 4.65
CA THR A 128 24.78 28.36 4.78
C THR A 128 24.47 29.05 3.46
N ARG A 129 23.51 29.98 3.48
CA ARG A 129 23.24 30.96 2.43
C ARG A 129 24.10 32.22 2.58
N ALA A 130 24.72 32.42 3.75
CA ALA A 130 25.73 33.43 3.99
C ALA A 130 27.13 32.91 3.63
N ALA A 131 28.19 33.58 4.10
CA ALA A 131 29.57 33.17 3.81
C ALA A 131 30.05 32.06 4.76
N ALA A 132 30.84 31.12 4.22
CA ALA A 132 31.70 30.22 4.99
C ALA A 132 33.13 30.79 5.02
N THR A 133 33.61 31.20 6.19
CA THR A 133 34.89 31.90 6.39
C THR A 133 35.89 31.03 7.14
N PHE A 134 37.15 31.05 6.69
CA PHE A 134 38.25 30.27 7.26
C PHE A 134 39.28 31.21 7.90
N ARG A 135 39.56 31.03 9.18
CA ARG A 135 40.59 31.74 9.96
C ARG A 135 41.66 30.76 10.42
N VAL A 136 42.55 30.39 9.51
CA VAL A 136 43.63 29.43 9.76
C VAL A 136 44.97 30.16 9.80
N LEU A 137 45.71 30.07 10.90
CA LEU A 137 46.91 30.91 11.11
C LEU A 137 48.07 30.59 10.15
N ARG A 138 48.21 29.32 9.74
CA ARG A 138 49.23 28.87 8.76
C ARG A 138 48.59 27.93 7.75
N VAL A 139 48.62 28.30 6.46
CA VAL A 139 48.04 27.48 5.37
C VAL A 139 49.12 27.02 4.42
N SER A 140 49.17 25.71 4.15
CA SER A 140 50.04 25.09 3.16
C SER A 140 49.22 24.35 2.09
N GLY A 141 49.84 23.99 0.96
CA GLY A 141 49.21 23.14 -0.07
C GLY A 141 48.98 21.69 0.39
N GLN A 142 48.51 20.83 -0.50
CA GLN A 142 48.30 19.41 -0.20
C GLN A 142 49.60 18.75 0.36
N PRO A 143 49.55 17.99 1.46
CA PRO A 143 50.70 17.22 1.92
C PRO A 143 51.08 16.12 0.92
N ASP A 144 52.38 15.89 0.69
CA ASP A 144 52.88 14.80 -0.19
C ASP A 144 52.38 13.41 0.26
N VAL A 145 52.15 13.24 1.56
CA VAL A 145 51.55 12.04 2.15
C VAL A 145 50.36 12.44 3.02
N LEU A 146 49.16 11.98 2.64
CA LEU A 146 47.92 12.27 3.35
C LEU A 146 47.90 11.61 4.75
N PRO A 147 47.66 12.39 5.82
CA PRO A 147 47.66 11.87 7.19
C PRO A 147 46.55 10.84 7.48
N PRO A 148 46.72 9.97 8.50
CA PRO A 148 45.74 8.93 8.84
C PRO A 148 44.31 9.44 9.08
N ILE A 149 44.16 10.65 9.64
CA ILE A 149 42.85 11.27 9.85
C ILE A 149 42.09 11.46 8.53
N TYR A 150 42.77 11.82 7.45
CA TYR A 150 42.15 12.00 6.14
C TYR A 150 41.56 10.69 5.60
N ARG A 151 42.27 9.56 5.78
CA ARG A 151 41.76 8.24 5.37
C ARG A 151 40.52 7.82 6.16
N ARG A 152 40.51 8.07 7.48
CA ARG A 152 39.35 7.81 8.34
C ARG A 152 38.17 8.72 8.00
N ALA A 153 38.45 9.99 7.74
CA ALA A 153 37.48 10.97 7.32
C ALA A 153 36.83 10.58 5.97
N MET A 154 37.63 10.16 4.99
CA MET A 154 37.13 9.68 3.68
C MET A 154 36.22 8.44 3.83
N ALA A 155 36.55 7.51 4.73
CA ALA A 155 35.71 6.33 5.00
C ALA A 155 34.33 6.68 5.60
N LYS A 156 34.18 7.88 6.19
CA LYS A 156 32.90 8.42 6.68
C LYS A 156 32.22 9.35 5.66
N PHE A 157 32.99 10.08 4.86
CA PHE A 157 32.51 11.05 3.85
C PHE A 157 31.88 10.37 2.65
N GLU A 158 32.55 9.34 2.15
CA GLU A 158 31.97 8.31 1.30
C GLU A 158 31.77 7.11 2.21
N PRO A 159 30.62 6.97 2.90
CA PRO A 159 30.28 5.67 3.43
C PRO A 159 30.25 4.79 2.19
N GLY A 160 31.25 3.91 2.05
CA GLY A 160 31.16 2.83 1.11
C GLY A 160 29.77 2.19 1.28
N PRO A 161 29.20 1.55 0.24
CA PRO A 161 27.96 0.80 0.38
C PRO A 161 28.01 0.07 1.73
N PRO A 162 26.96 0.18 2.59
CA PRO A 162 26.98 -0.34 3.96
C PRO A 162 27.66 -1.69 3.92
N PRO A 163 28.56 -2.05 4.87
CA PRO A 163 29.23 -3.33 4.80
C PRO A 163 28.12 -4.33 4.53
N ALA A 164 28.16 -4.91 3.31
CA ALA A 164 27.21 -5.92 2.95
C ALA A 164 27.25 -6.82 4.17
N ILE A 165 26.09 -7.04 4.78
CA ILE A 165 25.96 -8.09 5.78
C ILE A 165 26.62 -9.25 5.07
N MET A 166 27.84 -9.60 5.50
CA MET A 166 28.47 -10.83 5.11
C MET A 166 27.60 -11.85 5.85
N GLN A 167 26.44 -12.16 5.25
CA GLN A 167 26.25 -13.53 4.86
C GLN A 167 27.59 -13.90 4.26
N THR A 168 28.35 -14.68 5.01
CA THR A 168 29.36 -15.57 4.48
C THR A 168 28.64 -16.47 3.46
N GLN A 169 28.22 -15.88 2.35
CA GLN A 169 28.10 -16.56 1.10
C GLN A 169 29.53 -16.96 0.80
N PHE A 170 29.71 -18.26 0.82
CA PHE A 170 30.84 -18.96 0.27
C PHE A 170 30.93 -18.55 -1.21
N LEU A 171 31.51 -17.38 -1.49
CA LEU A 171 32.02 -17.00 -2.79
C LEU A 171 33.33 -17.76 -2.94
N SER A 172 33.22 -19.08 -3.16
CA SER A 172 34.12 -19.73 -4.10
C SER A 172 33.91 -19.03 -5.44
N SER A 173 34.59 -17.90 -5.63
CA SER A 173 34.91 -17.44 -6.97
C SER A 173 35.64 -18.60 -7.65
N PRO A 174 35.31 -19.00 -8.89
CA PRO A 174 36.32 -19.59 -9.73
C PRO A 174 37.35 -18.47 -9.95
N SER A 175 38.36 -18.47 -9.09
CA SER A 175 39.56 -17.65 -9.19
C SER A 175 40.18 -17.87 -10.58
N GLY A 176 40.30 -16.81 -11.37
CA GLY A 176 41.02 -16.88 -12.65
C GLY A 176 40.93 -15.70 -13.62
N GLY A 177 40.43 -14.51 -13.23
CA GLY A 177 40.36 -13.35 -14.13
C GLY A 177 40.88 -12.06 -13.49
N PRO A 178 41.79 -11.30 -14.13
CA PRO A 178 42.30 -10.04 -13.58
C PRO A 178 41.23 -8.93 -13.54
N THR A 179 41.12 -8.25 -12.40
CA THR A 179 40.35 -7.02 -12.24
C THR A 179 41.11 -5.86 -12.88
N ILE A 180 40.57 -5.27 -13.94
CA ILE A 180 41.15 -4.08 -14.57
C ILE A 180 40.68 -2.84 -13.80
N ILE A 181 41.62 -2.10 -13.21
CA ILE A 181 41.41 -0.76 -12.67
C ILE A 181 41.47 0.21 -13.85
N THR A 182 40.35 0.80 -14.25
CA THR A 182 40.32 1.87 -15.26
C THR A 182 40.61 3.22 -14.61
N PRO A 183 41.60 4.00 -15.08
CA PRO A 183 41.79 5.38 -14.63
C PRO A 183 40.66 6.28 -15.15
N GLU A 184 40.14 7.16 -14.28
CA GLU A 184 39.22 8.25 -14.63
C GLU A 184 39.86 9.11 -15.73
N ALA A 185 39.26 9.11 -16.91
CA ALA A 185 39.68 9.93 -18.03
C ALA A 185 38.62 11.00 -18.28
N GLY A 186 39.02 12.27 -18.29
CA GLY A 186 38.14 13.45 -18.34
C GLY A 186 37.10 13.46 -19.46
N ALA A 187 36.12 14.35 -19.33
CA ALA A 187 34.96 14.48 -20.21
C ALA A 187 35.35 14.53 -21.71
N VAL A 188 34.67 13.71 -22.52
CA VAL A 188 34.87 13.66 -23.97
C VAL A 188 34.17 14.86 -24.61
N PRO A 189 34.81 15.63 -25.52
CA PRO A 189 34.17 16.74 -26.21
C PRO A 189 32.90 16.31 -26.97
N ALA A 190 31.86 17.15 -26.95
CA ALA A 190 30.59 16.87 -27.65
C ALA A 190 30.80 16.60 -29.15
N GLY A 191 30.09 15.61 -29.70
CA GLY A 191 30.23 15.18 -31.10
C GLY A 191 31.50 14.35 -31.38
N THR A 192 32.31 14.03 -30.36
CA THR A 192 33.48 13.16 -30.48
C THR A 192 33.35 11.94 -29.57
N ARG A 193 33.96 10.83 -29.97
CA ARG A 193 34.07 9.60 -29.18
C ARG A 193 35.52 9.28 -28.86
N ARG A 194 35.74 8.55 -27.77
CA ARG A 194 37.06 8.09 -27.35
C ARG A 194 37.07 6.57 -27.29
N ILE A 195 38.04 5.93 -27.96
CA ILE A 195 38.21 4.48 -27.98
C ILE A 195 39.47 4.13 -27.16
N ARG A 196 39.35 3.23 -26.19
CA ARG A 196 40.45 2.82 -25.29
C ARG A 196 40.53 1.31 -25.22
N ALA A 197 41.68 0.74 -25.57
CA ALA A 197 41.93 -0.70 -25.43
C ALA A 197 42.87 -0.96 -24.25
N TYR A 198 42.45 -1.85 -23.35
CA TYR A 198 43.21 -2.30 -22.20
C TYR A 198 43.45 -3.82 -22.30
N PRO A 199 44.59 -4.31 -21.81
CA PRO A 199 44.84 -5.74 -21.79
C PRO A 199 43.95 -6.42 -20.73
N ARG A 200 43.39 -7.59 -21.07
CA ARG A 200 42.60 -8.41 -20.13
C ARG A 200 43.45 -9.30 -19.23
N SER A 201 44.76 -9.37 -19.51
CA SER A 201 45.75 -10.14 -18.76
C SER A 201 47.05 -9.35 -18.61
N ASN A 202 48.09 -9.96 -18.03
CA ASN A 202 49.43 -9.34 -17.96
C ASN A 202 50.14 -9.26 -19.33
N GLN A 203 49.48 -9.64 -20.42
CA GLN A 203 49.97 -9.48 -21.78
C GLN A 203 49.46 -8.16 -22.36
N ASP A 204 50.35 -7.31 -22.86
CA ASP A 204 49.99 -6.05 -23.52
C ASP A 204 49.06 -6.29 -24.73
N VAL A 205 48.23 -5.28 -25.03
CA VAL A 205 47.33 -5.33 -26.19
C VAL A 205 48.14 -5.42 -27.48
N GLN A 206 48.00 -6.54 -28.19
CA GLN A 206 48.60 -6.73 -29.51
C GLN A 206 47.61 -6.29 -30.59
N ALA A 207 47.65 -5.00 -30.95
CA ALA A 207 46.87 -4.43 -32.03
C ALA A 207 47.73 -4.23 -33.29
N ALA A 208 47.30 -4.79 -34.42
CA ALA A 208 47.91 -4.55 -35.72
C ALA A 208 46.92 -3.80 -36.61
N TRP A 209 47.31 -2.62 -37.10
CA TRP A 209 46.50 -1.81 -38.00
C TRP A 209 46.89 -2.04 -39.46
N TYR A 210 45.88 -2.21 -40.30
CA TYR A 210 46.01 -2.34 -41.76
C TYR A 210 45.19 -1.24 -42.42
N ALA A 211 45.81 -0.47 -43.31
CA ALA A 211 45.09 0.45 -44.17
C ALA A 211 44.61 -0.31 -45.41
N ASP A 212 43.33 -0.21 -45.74
CA ASP A 212 42.81 -0.64 -47.03
C ASP A 212 42.93 0.53 -48.04
N PRO A 213 43.86 0.45 -49.02
CA PRO A 213 44.10 1.51 -49.97
C PRO A 213 42.95 1.73 -50.96
N GLN A 214 42.00 0.80 -51.09
CA GLN A 214 40.86 0.95 -52.02
C GLN A 214 39.65 1.64 -51.37
N THR A 215 39.43 1.44 -50.07
CA THR A 215 38.23 1.92 -49.36
C THR A 215 38.52 3.02 -48.34
N ASN A 216 39.80 3.37 -48.14
CA ASN A 216 40.28 4.32 -47.14
C ASN A 216 39.80 3.96 -45.71
N GLN A 217 39.58 2.67 -45.45
CA GLN A 217 39.29 2.11 -44.13
C GLN A 217 40.56 1.62 -43.45
N TRP A 218 40.57 1.73 -42.12
CA TRP A 218 41.55 1.12 -41.25
C TRP A 218 40.93 -0.10 -40.57
N VAL A 219 41.65 -1.22 -40.57
CA VAL A 219 41.28 -2.46 -39.92
C VAL A 219 42.27 -2.74 -38.80
N ALA A 220 41.81 -2.75 -37.54
CA ALA A 220 42.60 -3.22 -36.41
C ALA A 220 42.31 -4.69 -36.16
N LEU A 221 43.34 -5.52 -36.11
CA LEU A 221 43.27 -6.88 -35.60
C LEU A 221 43.89 -6.93 -34.21
N ILE A 222 43.08 -7.25 -33.20
CA ILE A 222 43.53 -7.46 -31.82
C ILE A 222 43.46 -8.96 -31.52
N SER A 223 44.62 -9.59 -31.38
CA SER A 223 44.76 -11.05 -31.19
C SER A 223 44.98 -11.48 -29.74
N SER A 224 45.13 -10.53 -28.83
CA SER A 224 45.27 -10.73 -27.39
C SER A 224 43.96 -10.37 -26.67
N GLY A 225 43.64 -11.04 -25.56
CA GLY A 225 42.47 -10.71 -24.75
C GLY A 225 42.42 -9.22 -24.38
N VAL A 226 41.34 -8.55 -24.76
CA VAL A 226 41.22 -7.08 -24.76
C VAL A 226 39.95 -6.64 -24.03
N ASN A 227 40.04 -5.52 -23.34
CA ASN A 227 38.91 -4.74 -22.86
C ASN A 227 38.85 -3.40 -23.61
N LEU A 228 37.87 -3.22 -24.47
CA LEU A 228 37.64 -2.03 -25.29
C LEU A 228 36.56 -1.17 -24.66
N ILE A 229 36.88 0.08 -24.36
CA ILE A 229 35.96 1.07 -23.81
C ILE A 229 35.73 2.18 -24.82
N ILE A 230 34.47 2.44 -25.14
CA ILE A 230 34.05 3.49 -26.07
C ILE A 230 33.21 4.51 -25.29
N ASP A 231 33.75 5.73 -25.13
CA ASP A 231 33.09 6.86 -24.47
C ASP A 231 32.59 7.89 -25.50
N GLY A 232 31.64 8.75 -25.11
CA GLY A 232 31.20 9.88 -25.94
C GLY A 232 30.17 9.51 -27.01
N MET A 233 29.43 8.40 -26.84
CA MET A 233 28.29 8.05 -27.69
C MET A 233 27.02 8.70 -27.16
N GLU A 234 26.39 9.55 -27.98
CA GLU A 234 25.12 10.21 -27.67
C GLU A 234 23.99 9.17 -27.51
N GLY A 235 23.18 9.29 -26.46
CA GLY A 235 22.01 8.43 -26.19
C GLY A 235 22.29 7.00 -25.67
N ILE A 236 23.51 6.47 -25.82
CA ILE A 236 23.82 5.04 -25.61
C ILE A 236 24.69 4.80 -24.34
N GLY A 237 25.37 5.83 -23.84
CA GLY A 237 26.29 5.75 -22.69
C GLY A 237 27.68 5.21 -23.06
N ALA A 238 28.55 4.99 -22.06
CA ALA A 238 29.85 4.35 -22.29
C ALA A 238 29.67 2.84 -22.52
N LEU A 239 30.37 2.31 -23.51
CA LEU A 239 30.33 0.91 -23.89
C LEU A 239 31.61 0.21 -23.43
N ASP A 240 31.48 -0.87 -22.67
CA ASP A 240 32.59 -1.68 -22.15
C ASP A 240 32.51 -3.09 -22.74
N ILE A 241 33.52 -3.46 -23.52
CA ILE A 241 33.57 -4.70 -24.30
C ILE A 241 34.79 -5.51 -23.92
N ALA A 242 34.61 -6.69 -23.34
CA ALA A 242 35.66 -7.67 -23.17
C ALA A 242 35.54 -8.78 -24.22
N ALA A 243 36.64 -9.18 -24.87
CA ALA A 243 36.68 -10.33 -25.78
C ALA A 243 38.08 -10.94 -25.84
N ASP A 244 38.20 -12.16 -26.38
CA ASP A 244 39.51 -12.80 -26.62
C ASP A 244 40.18 -12.26 -27.89
N ARG A 245 39.39 -12.00 -28.94
CA ARG A 245 39.84 -11.41 -30.20
C ARG A 245 38.84 -10.37 -30.69
N LEU A 246 39.34 -9.33 -31.34
CA LEU A 246 38.52 -8.21 -31.79
C LEU A 246 39.06 -7.67 -33.13
N VAL A 247 38.16 -7.40 -34.07
CA VAL A 247 38.44 -6.71 -35.33
C VAL A 247 37.66 -5.39 -35.33
N ILE A 248 38.36 -4.28 -35.56
CA ILE A 248 37.75 -2.94 -35.64
C ILE A 248 37.90 -2.44 -37.07
N TRP A 249 36.80 -2.04 -37.70
CA TRP A 249 36.84 -1.26 -38.93
C TRP A 249 36.44 0.18 -38.63
N THR A 250 37.23 1.13 -39.09
CA THR A 250 36.88 2.56 -38.98
C THR A 250 37.50 3.36 -40.13
N ARG A 251 37.01 4.59 -40.35
CA ARG A 251 37.62 5.54 -41.29
C ARG A 251 38.29 6.67 -40.51
N ASN A 252 39.53 6.99 -40.87
CA ASN A 252 40.26 8.09 -40.25
C ASN A 252 41.38 8.61 -41.18
N ALA A 253 41.77 9.87 -40.99
CA ALA A 253 42.84 10.53 -41.77
C ALA A 253 44.25 10.00 -41.44
N GLY A 254 44.39 9.18 -40.40
CA GLY A 254 45.62 8.48 -40.00
C GLY A 254 45.30 7.29 -39.09
N GLU A 255 46.32 6.56 -38.64
CA GLU A 255 46.17 5.39 -37.76
C GLU A 255 45.30 5.72 -36.52
N PRO A 256 44.19 5.01 -36.28
CA PRO A 256 43.29 5.31 -35.16
C PRO A 256 43.93 5.04 -33.79
N ASP A 257 43.63 5.90 -32.80
CA ASP A 257 44.23 5.85 -31.47
C ASP A 257 43.41 4.97 -30.51
N LEU A 258 44.01 3.87 -30.04
CA LEU A 258 43.45 2.98 -29.00
C LEU A 258 43.90 3.36 -27.58
N SER A 259 44.76 4.37 -27.42
CA SER A 259 45.18 4.88 -26.10
C SER A 259 44.18 5.88 -25.50
N GLY A 260 43.22 6.35 -26.30
CA GLY A 260 42.22 7.34 -25.93
C GLY A 260 42.73 8.77 -25.77
N ARG A 261 43.94 9.08 -26.24
CA ARG A 261 44.52 10.43 -26.19
C ARG A 261 43.99 11.35 -27.28
N ARG A 262 43.53 10.79 -28.41
CA ARG A 262 42.94 11.50 -29.54
C ARG A 262 41.48 11.07 -29.74
N PRO A 263 40.50 11.91 -29.37
CA PRO A 263 39.10 11.63 -29.67
C PRO A 263 38.84 11.67 -31.18
N GLN A 264 37.96 10.79 -31.66
CA GLN A 264 37.51 10.68 -33.05
C GLN A 264 36.14 11.36 -33.22
N ASP A 265 35.84 11.93 -34.38
CA ASP A 265 34.47 12.38 -34.68
C ASP A 265 33.49 11.20 -34.54
N ALA A 266 32.40 11.38 -33.77
CA ALA A 266 31.44 10.32 -33.47
C ALA A 266 30.71 9.82 -34.73
N ARG A 267 30.64 10.63 -35.80
CA ARG A 267 30.01 10.29 -37.09
C ARG A 267 30.86 9.39 -37.98
N MET A 268 32.13 9.15 -37.64
CA MET A 268 32.98 8.24 -38.41
C MET A 268 32.44 6.81 -38.28
N PRO A 269 32.38 6.01 -39.36
CA PRO A 269 31.98 4.61 -39.28
C PRO A 269 32.83 3.85 -38.27
N LEU A 270 32.19 3.00 -37.47
CA LEU A 270 32.86 2.10 -36.52
C LEU A 270 32.10 0.78 -36.50
N GLU A 271 32.75 -0.26 -36.99
CA GLU A 271 32.25 -1.63 -36.94
C GLU A 271 33.19 -2.43 -36.06
N VAL A 272 32.62 -3.30 -35.24
CA VAL A 272 33.37 -4.14 -34.30
C VAL A 272 32.90 -5.58 -34.43
N TYR A 273 33.82 -6.46 -34.79
CA TYR A 273 33.63 -7.91 -34.70
C TYR A 273 34.41 -8.45 -33.51
N MET A 274 33.76 -9.28 -32.72
CA MET A 274 34.29 -9.85 -31.48
C MET A 274 34.15 -11.35 -31.53
N GLU A 275 35.15 -12.07 -31.02
CA GLU A 275 35.13 -13.53 -30.96
C GLU A 275 35.78 -14.04 -29.66
N GLY A 276 35.07 -14.95 -28.99
CA GLY A 276 35.53 -15.65 -27.78
C GLY A 276 35.30 -14.86 -26.49
N ASN A 277 34.60 -15.49 -25.53
CA ASN A 277 34.35 -14.97 -24.18
C ASN A 277 33.89 -13.50 -24.16
N ILE A 278 32.94 -13.16 -25.03
CA ILE A 278 32.50 -11.78 -25.21
C ILE A 278 31.66 -11.37 -23.99
N VAL A 279 31.98 -10.22 -23.41
CA VAL A 279 31.13 -9.55 -22.42
C VAL A 279 30.95 -8.10 -22.86
N PHE A 280 29.77 -7.79 -23.35
CA PHE A 280 29.40 -6.47 -23.83
C PHE A 280 28.48 -5.82 -22.80
N ARG A 281 28.92 -4.70 -22.21
CA ARG A 281 28.21 -3.98 -21.15
C ARG A 281 27.80 -2.61 -21.61
N GLN A 282 26.51 -2.30 -21.43
CA GLN A 282 25.95 -0.99 -21.73
C GLN A 282 24.98 -0.60 -20.61
N GLY A 283 25.39 0.34 -19.76
CA GLY A 283 24.63 0.68 -18.54
C GLY A 283 24.49 -0.54 -17.62
N GLU A 284 23.24 -0.92 -17.30
CA GLU A 284 22.93 -2.10 -16.48
C GLU A 284 22.76 -3.40 -17.29
N ARG A 285 22.82 -3.34 -18.62
CA ARG A 285 22.66 -4.50 -19.51
C ARG A 285 24.00 -5.17 -19.76
N VAL A 286 24.01 -6.50 -19.66
CA VAL A 286 25.20 -7.32 -19.96
C VAL A 286 24.83 -8.39 -20.97
N ILE A 287 25.59 -8.46 -22.06
CA ILE A 287 25.45 -9.46 -23.12
C ILE A 287 26.70 -10.33 -23.14
N TYR A 288 26.50 -11.64 -22.98
CA TYR A 288 27.51 -12.66 -23.23
C TYR A 288 27.29 -13.27 -24.61
N ALA A 289 28.37 -13.56 -25.34
CA ALA A 289 28.27 -14.13 -26.68
C ALA A 289 29.53 -14.92 -27.08
N ASP A 290 29.38 -15.81 -28.06
CA ASP A 290 30.50 -16.51 -28.69
C ASP A 290 31.12 -15.68 -29.81
N ARG A 291 30.25 -15.05 -30.62
CA ARG A 291 30.60 -14.15 -31.72
C ARG A 291 29.62 -12.99 -31.76
N MET A 292 30.12 -11.80 -31.99
CA MET A 292 29.27 -10.60 -32.10
C MET A 292 29.83 -9.69 -33.18
N TYR A 293 28.96 -9.18 -34.03
CA TYR A 293 29.23 -8.10 -34.97
C TYR A 293 28.32 -6.94 -34.63
N TYR A 294 28.87 -5.73 -34.55
CA TYR A 294 28.10 -4.53 -34.28
C TYR A 294 28.61 -3.36 -35.13
N ASP A 295 27.72 -2.78 -35.92
CA ASP A 295 27.91 -1.54 -36.65
C ASP A 295 27.31 -0.41 -35.82
N VAL A 296 28.19 0.40 -35.22
CA VAL A 296 27.82 1.48 -34.31
C VAL A 296 27.09 2.60 -35.04
N ALA A 297 27.45 2.87 -36.30
CA ALA A 297 26.88 3.98 -37.06
C ALA A 297 25.46 3.68 -37.52
N ASN A 298 25.21 2.46 -38.01
CA ASN A 298 23.89 2.04 -38.49
C ASN A 298 23.01 1.41 -37.41
N GLN A 299 23.53 1.18 -36.20
CA GLN A 299 22.87 0.45 -35.11
C GLN A 299 22.34 -0.92 -35.56
N VAL A 300 23.13 -1.63 -36.37
CA VAL A 300 22.82 -2.98 -36.84
C VAL A 300 23.82 -3.93 -36.22
N GLY A 301 23.34 -5.07 -35.75
CA GLY A 301 24.19 -6.03 -35.03
C GLY A 301 23.71 -7.46 -35.17
N THR A 302 24.63 -8.40 -35.07
CA THR A 302 24.33 -9.83 -34.97
C THR A 302 25.14 -10.43 -33.84
N VAL A 303 24.46 -11.11 -32.93
CA VAL A 303 25.03 -11.82 -31.79
C VAL A 303 24.74 -13.31 -31.98
N LEU A 304 25.76 -14.15 -31.93
CA LEU A 304 25.64 -15.61 -31.99
C LEU A 304 25.94 -16.19 -30.60
N GLY A 305 25.07 -17.09 -30.15
CA GLY A 305 25.14 -17.67 -28.80
C GLY A 305 24.93 -16.62 -27.71
N ALA A 306 23.93 -15.76 -27.88
CA ALA A 306 23.67 -14.62 -27.00
C ALA A 306 23.08 -15.06 -25.65
N GLU A 307 23.59 -14.52 -24.56
CA GLU A 307 22.97 -14.54 -23.24
C GLU A 307 22.92 -13.12 -22.67
N ILE A 308 21.72 -12.56 -22.58
CA ILE A 308 21.44 -11.18 -22.19
C ILE A 308 20.84 -11.16 -20.79
N LEU A 309 21.40 -10.32 -19.93
CA LEU A 309 20.85 -9.98 -18.61
C LEU A 309 20.41 -8.53 -18.60
N THR A 310 19.13 -8.28 -18.35
CA THR A 310 18.56 -6.93 -18.32
C THR A 310 17.62 -6.73 -17.14
N PRO A 311 17.64 -5.57 -16.46
CA PRO A 311 16.55 -5.17 -15.57
C PRO A 311 15.27 -4.97 -16.38
N VAL A 312 14.12 -5.14 -15.73
CA VAL A 312 12.79 -4.91 -16.31
C VAL A 312 11.97 -4.09 -15.33
N GLU A 313 11.27 -3.07 -15.83
CA GLU A 313 10.40 -2.23 -15.01
C GLU A 313 9.31 -3.07 -14.33
N GLY A 314 9.04 -2.80 -13.05
CA GLY A 314 8.10 -3.59 -12.25
C GLY A 314 8.62 -4.93 -11.73
N TYR A 315 9.81 -5.39 -12.15
CA TYR A 315 10.48 -6.57 -11.59
C TYR A 315 11.76 -6.16 -10.84
N GLN A 316 11.81 -6.45 -9.54
CA GLN A 316 12.98 -6.16 -8.70
C GLN A 316 14.07 -7.25 -8.87
N GLY A 317 14.53 -7.47 -10.11
CA GLY A 317 15.55 -8.46 -10.46
C GLY A 317 16.00 -8.35 -11.93
N LEU A 318 16.88 -9.25 -12.39
CA LEU A 318 17.35 -9.31 -13.78
C LEU A 318 16.66 -10.44 -14.55
N LEU A 319 16.17 -10.15 -15.75
CA LEU A 319 15.67 -11.14 -16.69
C LEU A 319 16.82 -11.69 -17.54
N ARG A 320 16.86 -13.01 -17.71
CA ARG A 320 17.82 -13.73 -18.57
C ARG A 320 17.15 -14.11 -19.88
N LEU A 321 17.68 -13.65 -20.99
CA LEU A 321 17.33 -14.08 -22.34
C LEU A 321 18.52 -14.81 -22.94
N ARG A 322 18.32 -16.04 -23.41
CA ARG A 322 19.34 -16.78 -24.17
C ARG A 322 18.81 -17.11 -25.54
N SER A 323 19.63 -16.96 -26.58
CA SER A 323 19.22 -17.18 -27.97
C SER A 323 20.40 -17.64 -28.81
N GLU A 324 20.13 -18.46 -29.83
CA GLU A 324 21.16 -18.86 -30.79
C GLU A 324 21.62 -17.68 -31.65
N ILE A 325 20.69 -16.83 -32.07
CA ILE A 325 20.93 -15.68 -32.93
C ILE A 325 20.07 -14.51 -32.43
N VAL A 326 20.71 -13.39 -32.10
CA VAL A 326 20.03 -12.10 -31.91
C VAL A 326 20.50 -11.16 -33.00
N GLN A 327 19.57 -10.64 -33.80
CA GLN A 327 19.81 -9.68 -34.87
C GLN A 327 19.11 -8.37 -34.56
N GLN A 328 19.85 -7.28 -34.57
CA GLN A 328 19.31 -5.94 -34.62
C GLN A 328 19.34 -5.49 -36.07
N SER A 329 18.18 -5.25 -36.67
CA SER A 329 18.04 -4.87 -38.09
C SER A 329 17.91 -3.36 -38.32
N GLY A 330 17.74 -2.60 -37.24
CA GLY A 330 17.70 -1.14 -37.23
C GLY A 330 17.44 -0.60 -35.82
N GLU A 331 17.30 0.71 -35.69
CA GLU A 331 16.95 1.35 -34.42
C GLU A 331 15.62 0.79 -33.90
N GLY A 332 15.63 0.21 -32.69
CA GLY A 332 14.45 -0.36 -32.05
C GLY A 332 13.93 -1.70 -32.58
N ARG A 333 14.54 -2.32 -33.61
CA ARG A 333 14.05 -3.60 -34.18
C ARG A 333 15.01 -4.76 -33.96
N PHE A 334 14.54 -5.75 -33.23
CA PHE A 334 15.32 -6.91 -32.84
C PHE A 334 14.59 -8.20 -33.19
N PHE A 335 15.35 -9.20 -33.62
CA PHE A 335 14.90 -10.54 -33.91
C PHE A 335 15.75 -11.52 -33.12
N ALA A 336 15.15 -12.48 -32.44
CA ALA A 336 15.84 -13.54 -31.75
C ALA A 336 15.31 -14.90 -32.21
N LYS A 337 16.22 -15.83 -32.51
CA LYS A 337 15.89 -17.20 -32.93
C LYS A 337 16.27 -18.21 -31.85
N ASP A 338 15.42 -19.21 -31.67
CA ASP A 338 15.55 -20.29 -30.69
C ASP A 338 15.90 -19.72 -29.31
N ALA A 339 15.07 -18.77 -28.89
CA ALA A 339 15.29 -17.96 -27.71
C ALA A 339 14.51 -18.51 -26.52
N PHE A 340 15.04 -18.36 -25.31
CA PHE A 340 14.25 -18.52 -24.10
C PHE A 340 14.47 -17.38 -23.13
N ILE A 341 13.41 -17.09 -22.38
CA ILE A 341 13.35 -16.05 -21.37
C ILE A 341 13.06 -16.70 -20.01
N THR A 342 13.80 -16.27 -18.99
CA THR A 342 13.62 -16.74 -17.61
C THR A 342 14.14 -15.71 -16.62
N SER A 343 13.51 -15.60 -15.45
CA SER A 343 14.08 -14.89 -14.30
C SER A 343 15.07 -15.77 -13.53
N SER A 344 15.22 -17.04 -13.92
CA SER A 344 16.10 -17.96 -13.22
C SER A 344 17.57 -17.64 -13.46
N ARG A 345 18.34 -17.58 -12.37
CA ARG A 345 19.79 -17.32 -12.34
C ARG A 345 20.62 -18.61 -12.36
N MET A 346 19.98 -19.78 -12.31
CA MET A 346 20.65 -21.07 -12.37
C MET A 346 21.17 -21.38 -13.78
N GLY A 347 22.26 -22.14 -13.87
CA GLY A 347 22.80 -22.59 -15.17
C GLY A 347 21.76 -23.34 -16.00
N TYR A 348 21.04 -24.27 -15.36
CA TYR A 348 19.82 -24.87 -15.87
C TYR A 348 18.60 -24.19 -15.24
N PRO A 349 17.80 -23.43 -16.01
CA PRO A 349 16.73 -22.65 -15.44
C PRO A 349 15.60 -23.56 -14.93
N SER A 350 15.08 -23.26 -13.74
CA SER A 350 13.99 -24.02 -13.12
C SER A 350 12.67 -23.90 -13.90
N TYR A 351 12.50 -22.81 -14.64
CA TYR A 351 11.47 -22.62 -15.64
C TYR A 351 12.03 -21.80 -16.80
N ARG A 352 11.50 -21.96 -18.00
CA ARG A 352 11.79 -21.05 -19.12
C ARG A 352 10.61 -20.95 -20.06
N LEU A 353 10.39 -19.75 -20.58
CA LEU A 353 9.56 -19.55 -21.74
C LEU A 353 10.46 -19.60 -22.97
N GLN A 354 10.39 -20.69 -23.72
CA GLN A 354 11.13 -20.86 -24.96
C GLN A 354 10.24 -20.47 -26.14
N ALA A 355 10.80 -19.77 -27.12
CA ALA A 355 10.15 -19.35 -28.36
C ALA A 355 11.06 -19.71 -29.54
N GLY A 356 10.47 -20.16 -30.64
CA GLY A 356 11.22 -20.40 -31.87
C GLY A 356 11.72 -19.10 -32.47
N ASP A 357 10.86 -18.09 -32.53
CA ASP A 357 11.20 -16.76 -33.05
C ASP A 357 10.59 -15.69 -32.13
N ILE A 358 11.35 -14.64 -31.83
CA ILE A 358 10.89 -13.44 -31.11
C ILE A 358 11.23 -12.21 -31.95
N GLU A 359 10.22 -11.44 -32.31
CA GLU A 359 10.34 -10.11 -32.90
C GLU A 359 10.07 -9.07 -31.82
N PHE A 360 10.99 -8.14 -31.61
CA PHE A 360 10.82 -7.01 -30.70
C PHE A 360 10.95 -5.71 -31.48
N THR A 361 10.00 -4.81 -31.28
CA THR A 361 9.96 -3.49 -31.92
C THR A 361 9.69 -2.41 -30.88
N ASP A 362 10.60 -1.45 -30.76
CA ASP A 362 10.42 -0.20 -30.04
C ASP A 362 10.10 0.89 -31.06
N VAL A 363 8.86 1.36 -31.05
CA VAL A 363 8.40 2.45 -31.94
C VAL A 363 8.23 3.70 -31.09
N GLN A 364 9.09 4.67 -31.31
CA GLN A 364 8.93 6.00 -30.75
C GLN A 364 7.72 6.68 -31.40
N ARG A 365 6.79 7.13 -30.57
CA ARG A 365 5.69 8.01 -30.97
C ARG A 365 5.75 9.26 -30.14
N GLN A 366 5.40 10.40 -30.73
CA GLN A 366 5.14 11.58 -29.91
C GLN A 366 3.93 11.25 -29.05
N ALA A 367 4.10 11.33 -27.73
CA ALA A 367 2.99 11.28 -26.81
C ALA A 367 2.05 12.41 -27.22
N VAL A 368 0.81 12.07 -27.51
CA VAL A 368 -0.22 13.05 -27.86
C VAL A 368 -1.15 13.20 -26.69
N ASP A 369 -1.49 14.44 -26.39
CA ASP A 369 -2.54 14.74 -25.45
C ASP A 369 -3.84 14.08 -25.95
N ALA A 370 -4.35 13.15 -25.16
CA ALA A 370 -5.51 12.34 -25.54
C ALA A 370 -6.80 13.17 -25.71
N TRP A 371 -6.80 14.44 -25.30
CA TRP A 371 -7.94 15.36 -25.37
C TRP A 371 -7.88 16.30 -26.58
N THR A 372 -6.69 16.72 -27.01
CA THR A 372 -6.49 17.71 -28.10
C THR A 372 -5.90 17.10 -29.38
N GLY A 373 -5.31 15.90 -29.28
CA GLY A 373 -4.54 15.29 -30.36
C GLY A 373 -3.24 16.03 -30.68
N MET A 374 -2.87 17.03 -29.87
CA MET A 374 -1.62 17.76 -30.01
C MET A 374 -0.48 17.01 -29.32
N PRO A 375 0.76 17.10 -29.80
CA PRO A 375 1.91 16.53 -29.10
C PRO A 375 2.04 17.11 -27.69
N LEU A 376 2.14 16.24 -26.68
CA LEU A 376 2.57 16.61 -25.34
C LEU A 376 3.99 17.15 -25.43
N VAL A 377 4.25 18.30 -24.82
CA VAL A 377 5.56 18.93 -24.74
C VAL A 377 5.97 19.05 -23.27
N ASN A 378 7.24 18.79 -22.97
CA ASN A 378 7.77 18.96 -21.63
C ASN A 378 7.77 20.46 -21.27
N PRO A 379 7.11 20.88 -20.17
CA PRO A 379 7.01 22.29 -19.81
C PRO A 379 8.35 22.98 -19.50
N GLU A 380 9.40 22.21 -19.17
CA GLU A 380 10.74 22.75 -18.85
C GLU A 380 11.66 22.80 -20.08
N THR A 381 11.47 21.92 -21.06
CA THR A 381 12.39 21.80 -22.22
C THR A 381 11.74 22.17 -23.56
N GLU A 382 10.42 22.38 -23.60
CA GLU A 382 9.61 22.63 -24.82
C GLU A 382 9.72 21.54 -25.90
N GLU A 383 10.35 20.40 -25.59
CA GLU A 383 10.50 19.28 -26.51
C GLU A 383 9.29 18.33 -26.45
N PRO A 384 8.90 17.72 -27.59
CA PRO A 384 7.80 16.75 -27.60
C PRO A 384 8.16 15.53 -26.74
N VAL A 385 7.26 15.17 -25.83
CA VAL A 385 7.36 13.97 -25.01
C VAL A 385 7.28 12.76 -25.94
N ILE A 386 8.29 11.90 -25.91
CA ILE A 386 8.34 10.68 -26.72
C ILE A 386 7.86 9.51 -25.86
N GLU A 387 6.82 8.83 -26.33
CA GLU A 387 6.31 7.58 -25.78
C GLU A 387 6.92 6.41 -26.57
N HIS A 388 7.46 5.41 -25.85
CA HIS A 388 8.13 4.26 -26.44
C HIS A 388 7.18 3.07 -26.51
N GLN A 389 6.58 2.80 -27.66
CA GLN A 389 5.72 1.63 -27.79
C GLN A 389 6.56 0.36 -28.03
N ARG A 390 6.83 -0.39 -26.95
CA ARG A 390 7.67 -1.59 -26.95
C ARG A 390 6.86 -2.88 -27.11
N GLN A 391 6.74 -3.37 -28.35
CA GLN A 391 5.99 -4.58 -28.67
C GLN A 391 6.92 -5.79 -28.84
N ALA A 392 6.51 -6.94 -28.33
CA ALA A 392 7.18 -8.23 -28.54
C ALA A 392 6.20 -9.27 -29.09
N VAL A 393 6.54 -9.88 -30.23
CA VAL A 393 5.80 -10.98 -30.85
C VAL A 393 6.66 -12.23 -30.84
N ALA A 394 6.20 -13.28 -30.16
CA ALA A 394 6.92 -14.55 -30.04
C ALA A 394 6.12 -15.69 -30.66
N ARG A 395 6.75 -16.60 -31.40
CA ARG A 395 6.10 -17.73 -32.10
C ARG A 395 6.65 -19.09 -31.64
N ASN A 396 5.84 -20.14 -31.78
CA ASN A 396 6.20 -21.52 -31.45
C ASN A 396 6.71 -21.65 -30.02
N ASN A 397 5.89 -21.22 -29.07
CA ASN A 397 6.34 -21.00 -27.73
C ASN A 397 5.98 -22.17 -26.81
N TRP A 398 6.87 -22.46 -25.87
CA TRP A 398 6.73 -23.52 -24.89
C TRP A 398 7.11 -23.01 -23.50
N LEU A 399 6.22 -23.23 -22.54
CA LEU A 399 6.54 -23.12 -21.13
C LEU A 399 7.15 -24.44 -20.66
N TYR A 400 8.41 -24.38 -20.23
CA TYR A 400 9.10 -25.48 -19.58
C TYR A 400 9.15 -25.29 -18.06
N LEU A 401 8.91 -26.37 -17.32
CA LEU A 401 9.29 -26.49 -15.91
C LEU A 401 10.39 -27.56 -15.83
N GLY A 402 11.61 -27.12 -15.50
CA GLY A 402 12.81 -27.92 -15.70
C GLY A 402 12.93 -28.39 -17.16
N PRO A 403 13.10 -29.70 -17.42
CA PRO A 403 13.15 -30.24 -18.78
C PRO A 403 11.76 -30.53 -19.38
N ALA A 404 10.68 -30.49 -18.58
CA ALA A 404 9.36 -30.91 -19.02
C ALA A 404 8.62 -29.76 -19.73
N PRO A 405 8.18 -29.92 -20.99
CA PRO A 405 7.28 -28.97 -21.64
C PRO A 405 5.87 -29.13 -21.04
N ILE A 406 5.34 -28.07 -20.42
CA ILE A 406 4.05 -28.12 -19.72
C ILE A 406 2.93 -27.52 -20.57
N PHE A 407 3.24 -26.51 -21.38
CA PHE A 407 2.23 -25.79 -22.15
C PHE A 407 2.81 -25.22 -23.45
N TYR A 408 2.06 -25.34 -24.54
CA TYR A 408 2.40 -24.80 -25.86
C TYR A 408 1.44 -23.69 -26.24
N TRP A 409 1.94 -22.61 -26.84
CA TRP A 409 1.10 -21.63 -27.52
C TRP A 409 1.71 -21.15 -28.86
N PRO A 410 0.89 -21.03 -29.92
CA PRO A 410 1.40 -20.71 -31.27
C PRO A 410 2.04 -19.33 -31.38
N SER A 411 1.45 -18.30 -30.76
CA SER A 411 1.95 -16.93 -30.78
C SER A 411 1.65 -16.19 -29.49
N ILE A 412 2.53 -15.31 -29.02
CA ILE A 412 2.29 -14.25 -28.03
C ILE A 412 2.53 -12.91 -28.72
N ALA A 413 1.69 -11.90 -28.45
CA ALA A 413 1.94 -10.53 -28.87
C ALA A 413 1.67 -9.60 -27.68
N THR A 414 2.73 -9.14 -27.02
CA THR A 414 2.62 -8.40 -25.76
C THR A 414 3.32 -7.04 -25.83
N ASP A 415 2.84 -6.11 -25.01
CA ASP A 415 3.44 -4.82 -24.74
C ASP A 415 4.35 -4.96 -23.51
N LEU A 416 5.65 -4.66 -23.66
CA LEU A 416 6.63 -4.87 -22.59
C LEU A 416 6.53 -3.84 -21.46
N GLU A 417 5.77 -2.76 -21.63
CA GLU A 417 5.45 -1.84 -20.52
C GLU A 417 4.45 -2.47 -19.54
N GLU A 418 3.53 -3.31 -20.03
CA GLU A 418 2.62 -4.11 -19.22
C GLU A 418 2.53 -5.56 -19.74
N PRO A 419 3.54 -6.40 -19.45
CA PRO A 419 3.63 -7.74 -20.02
C PRO A 419 2.39 -8.58 -19.70
N SER A 420 1.75 -9.05 -20.77
CA SER A 420 0.57 -9.90 -20.80
C SER A 420 0.94 -11.34 -21.16
N PHE A 421 0.40 -12.29 -20.40
CA PHE A 421 0.41 -13.70 -20.74
C PHE A 421 -1.04 -14.15 -21.01
N TYR A 422 -1.23 -15.15 -21.88
CA TYR A 422 -2.55 -15.76 -22.13
C TYR A 422 -3.20 -16.24 -20.86
N LEU A 423 -2.46 -17.03 -20.08
CA LEU A 423 -2.90 -17.57 -18.81
C LEU A 423 -2.27 -16.75 -17.69
N ARG A 424 -3.09 -15.97 -16.99
CA ARG A 424 -2.62 -15.12 -15.90
C ARG A 424 -2.55 -15.89 -14.59
N ARG A 425 -3.43 -16.88 -14.38
CA ARG A 425 -3.55 -17.56 -13.08
C ARG A 425 -4.20 -18.94 -13.22
N VAL A 426 -3.69 -19.90 -12.45
CA VAL A 426 -4.29 -21.22 -12.21
C VAL A 426 -4.33 -21.47 -10.71
N ARG A 427 -5.46 -21.93 -10.19
CA ARG A 427 -5.59 -22.41 -8.81
C ARG A 427 -6.24 -23.78 -8.81
N VAL A 428 -5.67 -24.69 -8.03
CA VAL A 428 -6.28 -25.98 -7.73
C VAL A 428 -6.59 -26.03 -6.24
N LYS A 429 -7.86 -26.25 -5.91
CA LYS A 429 -8.34 -26.41 -4.53
C LYS A 429 -9.14 -27.70 -4.43
N ASN A 430 -9.23 -28.25 -3.23
CA ASN A 430 -10.19 -29.30 -2.94
C ASN A 430 -10.78 -29.02 -1.55
N ASP A 431 -12.11 -28.97 -1.47
CA ASP A 431 -12.81 -28.75 -0.21
C ASP A 431 -14.14 -29.54 -0.16
N SER A 432 -14.80 -29.54 0.99
CA SER A 432 -15.99 -30.38 1.18
C SER A 432 -17.25 -29.79 0.52
N ILE A 433 -17.27 -28.48 0.26
CA ILE A 433 -18.41 -27.73 -0.26
C ILE A 433 -18.44 -27.76 -1.79
N PHE A 434 -17.34 -27.35 -2.42
CA PHE A 434 -17.18 -27.19 -3.87
C PHE A 434 -16.48 -28.40 -4.53
N GLY A 435 -15.82 -29.25 -3.75
CA GLY A 435 -15.07 -30.39 -4.25
C GLY A 435 -13.75 -29.96 -4.88
N THR A 436 -13.28 -30.70 -5.90
CA THR A 436 -12.09 -30.33 -6.67
C THR A 436 -12.41 -29.15 -7.56
N GLN A 437 -11.66 -28.07 -7.38
CA GLN A 437 -11.81 -26.82 -8.10
C GLN A 437 -10.57 -26.58 -8.96
N VAL A 438 -10.77 -26.30 -10.25
CA VAL A 438 -9.74 -25.83 -11.16
C VAL A 438 -10.17 -24.46 -11.67
N LEU A 439 -9.50 -23.41 -11.20
CA LEU A 439 -9.87 -22.02 -11.47
C LEU A 439 -8.82 -21.39 -12.39
N THR A 440 -9.22 -20.87 -13.54
CA THR A 440 -8.30 -20.35 -14.55
C THR A 440 -8.69 -18.96 -15.02
N ASP A 441 -7.73 -18.02 -15.01
CA ASP A 441 -7.94 -16.65 -15.47
C ASP A 441 -7.05 -16.36 -16.70
N TRP A 442 -7.69 -15.90 -17.77
CA TRP A 442 -7.09 -15.69 -19.08
C TRP A 442 -7.14 -14.23 -19.48
N ASN A 443 -6.10 -13.74 -20.16
CA ASN A 443 -6.15 -12.41 -20.77
C ASN A 443 -7.04 -12.43 -22.02
N ALA A 444 -8.15 -11.70 -21.95
CA ALA A 444 -9.15 -11.66 -23.01
C ALA A 444 -8.61 -11.05 -24.31
N TYR A 445 -7.76 -10.01 -24.23
CA TYR A 445 -7.18 -9.38 -25.42
C TYR A 445 -6.31 -10.38 -26.20
N GLU A 446 -5.48 -11.16 -25.49
CA GLU A 446 -4.64 -12.19 -26.10
C GLU A 446 -5.50 -13.33 -26.68
N LEU A 447 -6.47 -13.82 -25.90
CA LEU A 447 -7.35 -14.92 -26.29
C LEU A 447 -8.17 -14.60 -27.55
N LEU A 448 -8.64 -13.35 -27.67
CA LEU A 448 -9.40 -12.85 -28.81
C LEU A 448 -8.51 -12.30 -29.94
N GLY A 449 -7.18 -12.27 -29.77
CA GLY A 449 -6.23 -11.75 -30.76
C GLY A 449 -6.31 -10.24 -30.99
N ILE A 450 -6.80 -9.46 -30.02
CA ILE A 450 -6.92 -8.01 -30.07
C ILE A 450 -5.56 -7.37 -29.79
N ARG A 451 -4.86 -6.95 -30.86
CA ARG A 451 -3.49 -6.39 -30.76
C ARG A 451 -3.45 -4.93 -30.29
N ASN A 452 -4.45 -4.16 -30.66
CA ASN A 452 -4.55 -2.74 -30.30
C ASN A 452 -5.49 -2.59 -29.09
N ARG A 453 -5.02 -3.02 -27.92
CA ARG A 453 -5.76 -2.83 -26.68
C ARG A 453 -5.93 -1.31 -26.40
N PRO A 454 -7.09 -0.85 -25.92
CA PRO A 454 -7.23 0.52 -25.45
C PRO A 454 -6.30 0.80 -24.27
N ALA A 455 -5.59 1.93 -24.28
CA ALA A 455 -4.72 2.34 -23.18
C ALA A 455 -5.50 2.45 -21.87
N GLY A 456 -4.85 2.09 -20.77
CA GLY A 456 -5.45 2.12 -19.43
C GLY A 456 -6.56 1.09 -19.22
N THR A 457 -6.62 0.00 -19.99
CA THR A 457 -7.62 -1.06 -19.82
C THR A 457 -7.01 -2.44 -19.59
N ARG A 458 -7.70 -3.25 -18.79
CA ARG A 458 -7.38 -4.65 -18.55
C ARG A 458 -8.64 -5.49 -18.66
N TRP A 459 -8.55 -6.62 -19.37
CA TRP A 459 -9.67 -7.51 -19.58
C TRP A 459 -9.27 -8.97 -19.36
N ASP A 460 -9.93 -9.62 -18.40
CA ASP A 460 -9.72 -11.01 -18.03
C ASP A 460 -11.02 -11.83 -18.23
N ILE A 461 -10.87 -13.09 -18.63
CA ILE A 461 -11.95 -14.10 -18.74
C ILE A 461 -11.60 -15.27 -17.82
N SER A 462 -12.57 -15.73 -17.04
CA SER A 462 -12.39 -16.83 -16.09
C SER A 462 -13.18 -18.06 -16.54
N PHE A 463 -12.54 -19.23 -16.46
CA PHE A 463 -13.16 -20.53 -16.66
C PHE A 463 -12.85 -21.42 -15.46
N ASP A 464 -13.90 -21.77 -14.73
CA ASP A 464 -13.79 -22.40 -13.43
C ASP A 464 -14.57 -23.72 -13.43
N TYR A 465 -13.92 -24.80 -13.04
CA TYR A 465 -14.57 -26.10 -12.87
C TYR A 465 -14.62 -26.46 -11.39
N LEU A 466 -15.82 -26.73 -10.87
CA LEU A 466 -16.08 -27.09 -9.48
C LEU A 466 -16.79 -28.44 -9.45
N SER A 467 -16.13 -29.51 -9.00
CA SER A 467 -16.63 -30.87 -9.17
C SER A 467 -17.97 -31.18 -8.49
N LYS A 468 -18.38 -30.38 -7.49
CA LYS A 468 -19.69 -30.51 -6.81
C LYS A 468 -20.74 -29.46 -7.22
N ARG A 469 -20.38 -28.47 -8.06
CA ARG A 469 -21.30 -27.39 -8.48
C ARG A 469 -21.52 -27.38 -9.99
N GLY A 470 -20.46 -27.48 -10.77
CA GLY A 470 -20.50 -27.41 -12.23
C GLY A 470 -19.40 -26.53 -12.82
N PHE A 471 -19.65 -26.01 -14.02
CA PHE A 471 -18.75 -25.12 -14.74
C PHE A 471 -19.19 -23.66 -14.56
N GLY A 472 -18.33 -22.87 -13.94
CA GLY A 472 -18.46 -21.43 -13.81
C GLY A 472 -17.70 -20.68 -14.90
N HIS A 473 -18.19 -19.50 -15.25
CA HIS A 473 -17.57 -18.61 -16.20
C HIS A 473 -17.68 -17.16 -15.74
N GLY A 474 -16.69 -16.35 -16.05
CA GLY A 474 -16.70 -14.95 -15.66
C GLY A 474 -15.87 -14.06 -16.56
N THR A 475 -16.00 -12.76 -16.36
CA THR A 475 -15.14 -11.76 -16.99
C THR A 475 -14.98 -10.55 -16.09
N THR A 476 -13.75 -10.03 -16.05
CA THR A 476 -13.42 -8.81 -15.31
C THR A 476 -12.78 -7.82 -16.26
N PHE A 477 -13.37 -6.63 -16.40
CA PHE A 477 -12.88 -5.54 -17.22
C PHE A 477 -12.65 -4.30 -16.36
N SER A 478 -11.41 -3.82 -16.26
CA SER A 478 -11.09 -2.57 -15.58
C SER A 478 -10.56 -1.53 -16.54
N TYR A 479 -10.87 -0.27 -16.27
CA TYR A 479 -10.44 0.87 -17.06
C TYR A 479 -10.04 2.03 -16.14
N ASP A 480 -8.94 2.70 -16.48
CA ASP A 480 -8.43 3.94 -15.87
C ASP A 480 -7.96 4.83 -17.01
N ARG A 481 -8.74 5.86 -17.32
CA ARG A 481 -8.65 6.61 -18.57
C ARG A 481 -8.91 8.10 -18.39
N PRO A 482 -8.36 8.95 -19.25
CA PRO A 482 -8.59 10.40 -19.24
C PRO A 482 -10.00 10.84 -19.70
N ASN A 483 -10.80 9.93 -20.25
CA ASN A 483 -12.14 10.17 -20.77
C ASN A 483 -12.94 8.86 -20.84
N PHE A 484 -14.26 8.98 -20.96
CA PHE A 484 -15.18 7.86 -21.15
C PHE A 484 -16.35 8.27 -22.04
N LEU A 485 -16.66 7.46 -23.06
CA LEU A 485 -17.70 7.74 -24.05
C LEU A 485 -17.63 9.14 -24.69
N GLY A 486 -16.41 9.67 -24.86
CA GLY A 486 -16.18 11.01 -25.42
C GLY A 486 -16.33 12.16 -24.42
N LEU A 487 -16.77 11.90 -23.18
CA LEU A 487 -16.80 12.88 -22.10
C LEU A 487 -15.43 12.99 -21.44
N GLN A 488 -14.91 14.20 -21.34
CA GLN A 488 -13.62 14.47 -20.71
C GLN A 488 -13.69 14.31 -19.19
N GLY A 489 -12.55 13.95 -18.60
CA GLY A 489 -12.40 13.82 -17.16
C GLY A 489 -11.76 12.48 -16.78
N PRO A 490 -10.85 12.46 -15.78
CA PRO A 490 -10.27 11.21 -15.33
C PRO A 490 -11.38 10.27 -14.84
N THR A 491 -11.39 9.09 -15.43
CA THR A 491 -12.42 8.07 -15.29
C THR A 491 -11.78 6.76 -14.89
N ARG A 492 -12.33 6.12 -13.86
CA ARG A 492 -11.96 4.77 -13.47
C ARG A 492 -13.19 3.91 -13.27
N GLY A 493 -13.11 2.64 -13.62
CA GLY A 493 -14.16 1.70 -13.30
C GLY A 493 -13.77 0.23 -13.42
N LEU A 494 -14.70 -0.60 -12.98
CA LEU A 494 -14.61 -2.05 -12.90
C LEU A 494 -15.94 -2.63 -13.36
N PHE A 495 -15.91 -3.53 -14.32
CA PHE A 495 -17.01 -4.42 -14.65
C PHE A 495 -16.57 -5.82 -14.27
N ASP A 496 -17.32 -6.51 -13.41
CA ASP A 496 -16.98 -7.83 -12.93
C ASP A 496 -18.21 -8.71 -12.91
N TYR A 497 -18.14 -9.82 -13.63
CA TYR A 497 -19.24 -10.75 -13.80
C TYR A 497 -18.73 -12.17 -13.58
N TRP A 498 -19.47 -12.96 -12.82
CA TRP A 498 -19.23 -14.39 -12.66
C TRP A 498 -20.55 -15.13 -12.50
N GLY A 499 -20.70 -16.27 -13.15
CA GLY A 499 -21.90 -17.09 -13.08
C GLY A 499 -21.63 -18.58 -13.29
N ILE A 500 -22.59 -19.40 -12.85
CA ILE A 500 -22.52 -20.86 -12.86
C ILE A 500 -23.93 -21.45 -12.96
N TYR A 501 -24.06 -22.55 -13.69
CA TYR A 501 -25.23 -23.43 -13.54
C TYR A 501 -24.96 -24.38 -12.36
N ASP A 502 -25.57 -24.08 -11.22
CA ASP A 502 -25.28 -24.69 -9.93
C ASP A 502 -26.21 -25.88 -9.66
N ASN A 503 -25.63 -27.08 -9.57
CA ASN A 503 -26.36 -28.31 -9.25
C ASN A 503 -26.23 -28.72 -7.78
N GLY A 504 -25.66 -27.86 -6.94
CA GLY A 504 -25.37 -28.15 -5.54
C GLY A 504 -26.31 -27.49 -4.54
N GLU A 505 -26.07 -27.76 -3.25
CA GLU A 505 -26.77 -27.12 -2.12
C GLU A 505 -25.85 -26.16 -1.36
N ASP A 506 -26.41 -25.10 -0.78
CA ASP A 506 -25.69 -24.07 -0.02
C ASP A 506 -25.43 -24.51 1.44
N HIS A 507 -24.25 -24.14 1.95
CA HIS A 507 -23.76 -24.38 3.31
C HIS A 507 -23.34 -23.05 3.94
N LEU A 508 -24.29 -22.37 4.58
CA LEU A 508 -24.14 -20.98 5.03
C LEU A 508 -23.80 -20.87 6.53
N GLY A 509 -23.93 -21.96 7.28
CA GLY A 509 -23.50 -22.03 8.68
C GLY A 509 -24.39 -22.91 9.55
N THR A 510 -24.35 -22.69 10.87
CA THR A 510 -25.17 -23.44 11.83
C THR A 510 -26.66 -23.28 11.50
N ASN A 511 -27.37 -24.41 11.36
CA ASN A 511 -28.79 -24.51 11.00
C ASN A 511 -29.16 -24.07 9.56
N ARG A 512 -28.19 -23.72 8.71
CA ARG A 512 -28.38 -23.39 7.29
C ARG A 512 -27.42 -24.22 6.42
N LYS A 513 -27.57 -25.54 6.49
CA LYS A 513 -26.81 -26.50 5.68
C LYS A 513 -27.76 -27.18 4.71
N ASN A 514 -27.26 -27.54 3.53
CA ASN A 514 -28.02 -28.26 2.52
C ASN A 514 -29.24 -27.46 2.01
N LEU A 515 -29.06 -26.16 1.78
CA LEU A 515 -30.12 -25.30 1.26
C LEU A 515 -30.14 -25.34 -0.27
N THR A 516 -31.23 -25.77 -0.88
CA THR A 516 -31.42 -25.67 -2.33
C THR A 516 -31.45 -24.19 -2.75
N PRO A 517 -30.62 -23.76 -3.72
CA PRO A 517 -30.65 -22.40 -4.26
C PRO A 517 -32.02 -22.03 -4.84
N GLU A 518 -32.35 -20.73 -4.85
CA GLU A 518 -33.65 -20.27 -5.39
C GLU A 518 -33.75 -20.34 -6.92
N VAL A 519 -32.61 -20.43 -7.60
CA VAL A 519 -32.47 -20.51 -9.06
C VAL A 519 -31.29 -21.41 -9.42
N ASP A 520 -31.39 -22.13 -10.54
CA ASP A 520 -30.33 -23.05 -10.99
C ASP A 520 -29.14 -22.29 -11.60
N TYR A 521 -29.40 -21.21 -12.36
CA TYR A 521 -28.35 -20.37 -12.92
C TYR A 521 -28.05 -19.17 -12.02
N ARG A 522 -26.91 -19.23 -11.35
CA ARG A 522 -26.52 -18.27 -10.31
C ARG A 522 -25.41 -17.36 -10.79
N HIS A 523 -25.46 -16.09 -10.42
CA HIS A 523 -24.51 -15.10 -10.89
C HIS A 523 -24.41 -13.87 -10.01
N ARG A 524 -23.31 -13.15 -10.19
CA ARG A 524 -23.05 -11.81 -9.69
C ARG A 524 -22.54 -10.95 -10.84
N LEU A 525 -23.13 -9.77 -10.99
CA LEU A 525 -22.65 -8.71 -11.85
C LEU A 525 -22.45 -7.45 -10.99
N LEU A 526 -21.24 -6.91 -11.03
CA LEU A 526 -20.90 -5.65 -10.41
C LEU A 526 -20.24 -4.75 -11.46
N TRP A 527 -20.87 -3.61 -11.76
CA TRP A 527 -20.24 -2.55 -12.53
C TRP A 527 -20.11 -1.30 -11.66
N GLN A 528 -18.90 -0.77 -11.56
CA GLN A 528 -18.57 0.46 -10.85
C GLN A 528 -17.91 1.43 -11.81
N HIS A 529 -18.33 2.68 -11.74
CA HIS A 529 -17.85 3.77 -12.57
C HIS A 529 -17.67 5.01 -11.72
N ARG A 530 -16.54 5.72 -11.89
CA ARG A 530 -16.33 7.05 -11.34
C ARG A 530 -15.63 7.92 -12.36
N GLN A 531 -16.21 9.07 -12.65
CA GLN A 531 -15.66 10.08 -13.52
C GLN A 531 -15.67 11.43 -12.81
N ARG A 532 -14.57 12.18 -12.93
CA ARG A 532 -14.50 13.57 -12.42
C ARG A 532 -14.46 14.53 -13.59
N PHE A 533 -15.25 15.60 -13.52
CA PHE A 533 -15.29 16.68 -14.49
C PHE A 533 -14.64 17.94 -13.91
N GLU A 534 -14.62 19.00 -14.70
CA GLU A 534 -14.25 20.34 -14.23
C GLU A 534 -15.13 20.81 -13.05
N ASN A 535 -14.68 21.84 -12.33
CA ASN A 535 -15.40 22.42 -11.19
C ASN A 535 -15.71 21.44 -10.04
N ASN A 536 -14.86 20.43 -9.83
CA ASN A 536 -15.02 19.40 -8.78
C ASN A 536 -16.34 18.62 -8.86
N ILE A 537 -16.92 18.49 -10.06
CA ILE A 537 -18.09 17.64 -10.28
C ILE A 537 -17.62 16.19 -10.42
N GLN A 538 -18.29 15.25 -9.76
CA GLN A 538 -18.02 13.82 -9.81
C GLN A 538 -19.30 13.05 -10.14
N LEU A 539 -19.27 12.24 -11.19
CA LEU A 539 -20.29 11.22 -11.47
C LEU A 539 -19.78 9.88 -10.93
N THR A 540 -20.59 9.22 -10.10
CA THR A 540 -20.36 7.85 -9.65
C THR A 540 -21.56 7.01 -10.08
N GLY A 541 -21.33 5.83 -10.66
CA GLY A 541 -22.38 4.89 -11.02
C GLY A 541 -22.03 3.49 -10.51
N GLU A 542 -23.03 2.76 -10.06
CA GLU A 542 -22.92 1.36 -9.67
C GLU A 542 -24.10 0.56 -10.22
N VAL A 543 -23.85 -0.66 -10.69
CA VAL A 543 -24.87 -1.64 -11.03
C VAL A 543 -24.49 -2.95 -10.35
N GLY A 544 -25.27 -3.32 -9.34
CA GLY A 544 -25.13 -4.54 -8.56
C GLY A 544 -26.31 -5.47 -8.81
N TRP A 545 -26.08 -6.60 -9.47
CA TRP A 545 -27.12 -7.56 -9.80
C TRP A 545 -26.72 -8.97 -9.38
N LEU A 546 -27.60 -9.60 -8.60
CA LEU A 546 -27.40 -10.92 -8.01
C LEU A 546 -28.54 -11.85 -8.42
N SER A 547 -28.22 -13.13 -8.59
CA SER A 547 -29.21 -14.16 -8.93
C SER A 547 -30.18 -14.49 -7.80
N ASP A 548 -29.67 -14.55 -6.57
CA ASP A 548 -30.38 -14.99 -5.38
C ASP A 548 -29.71 -14.46 -4.11
N ARG A 549 -30.45 -14.53 -2.98
CA ARG A 549 -30.05 -13.98 -1.69
C ARG A 549 -28.81 -14.65 -1.06
N ASN A 550 -28.52 -15.90 -1.41
CA ASN A 550 -27.47 -16.70 -0.78
C ASN A 550 -26.18 -16.74 -1.61
N PHE A 551 -26.19 -16.17 -2.83
CA PHE A 551 -25.07 -16.30 -3.76
C PHE A 551 -23.78 -15.71 -3.22
N LEU A 552 -23.82 -14.47 -2.72
CA LEU A 552 -22.64 -13.82 -2.14
C LEU A 552 -22.18 -14.56 -0.87
N GLU A 553 -23.10 -14.90 0.05
CA GLU A 553 -22.77 -15.64 1.27
C GLU A 553 -22.08 -16.99 0.97
N GLN A 554 -22.49 -17.70 -0.10
CA GLN A 554 -21.91 -18.98 -0.49
C GLN A 554 -20.58 -18.86 -1.25
N TYR A 555 -20.50 -18.02 -2.28
CA TYR A 555 -19.35 -17.98 -3.22
C TYR A 555 -18.35 -16.87 -2.90
N PHE A 556 -18.81 -15.80 -2.25
CA PHE A 556 -18.05 -14.58 -2.00
C PHE A 556 -18.28 -14.07 -0.57
N GLU A 557 -18.21 -14.97 0.42
CA GLU A 557 -18.50 -14.67 1.83
C GLU A 557 -17.82 -13.39 2.32
N ARG A 558 -16.53 -13.20 2.03
CA ARG A 558 -15.82 -12.00 2.46
C ARG A 558 -16.43 -10.73 1.87
N GLU A 559 -16.94 -10.78 0.63
CA GLU A 559 -17.66 -9.65 0.05
C GLU A 559 -19.01 -9.44 0.74
N TRP A 560 -19.69 -10.51 1.14
CA TRP A 560 -20.94 -10.43 1.90
C TRP A 560 -20.76 -9.85 3.31
N ASP A 561 -19.69 -10.24 4.01
CA ASP A 561 -19.47 -9.88 5.42
C ASP A 561 -18.72 -8.54 5.61
N GLU A 562 -17.79 -8.20 4.70
CA GLU A 562 -16.85 -7.08 4.93
C GLU A 562 -17.00 -5.93 3.93
N PHE A 563 -17.61 -6.14 2.76
CA PHE A 563 -17.64 -5.11 1.71
C PHE A 563 -18.98 -4.37 1.73
N LYS A 564 -18.97 -3.14 1.19
CA LYS A 564 -20.18 -2.36 0.96
C LYS A 564 -21.17 -3.18 0.14
N ASP A 565 -22.45 -3.11 0.52
CA ASP A 565 -23.55 -3.66 -0.25
C ASP A 565 -23.55 -3.21 -1.71
N MET A 566 -23.90 -4.18 -2.58
CA MET A 566 -24.06 -3.95 -4.00
C MET A 566 -25.34 -3.15 -4.25
N SER A 567 -25.19 -1.92 -4.75
CA SER A 567 -26.30 -1.02 -5.08
C SER A 567 -26.45 -0.86 -6.59
N THR A 568 -27.61 -0.39 -7.04
CA THR A 568 -27.81 0.00 -8.45
C THR A 568 -28.30 1.44 -8.51
N GLY A 569 -27.47 2.35 -9.03
CA GLY A 569 -27.78 3.76 -9.07
C GLY A 569 -26.66 4.63 -9.62
N ALA A 570 -26.90 5.93 -9.69
CA ALA A 570 -25.93 6.93 -10.10
C ALA A 570 -26.05 8.19 -9.23
N GLU A 571 -24.90 8.77 -8.86
CA GLU A 571 -24.76 10.01 -8.09
C GLU A 571 -23.94 11.02 -8.89
N LEU A 572 -24.49 12.22 -9.09
CA LEU A 572 -23.76 13.39 -9.52
C LEU A 572 -23.53 14.30 -8.32
N LYS A 573 -22.28 14.61 -7.98
CA LYS A 573 -21.90 15.37 -6.78
C LYS A 573 -20.96 16.52 -7.12
N GLN A 574 -21.10 17.65 -6.46
CA GLN A 574 -20.13 18.73 -6.49
C GLN A 574 -19.71 19.14 -5.08
N LEU A 575 -18.41 19.37 -4.90
CA LEU A 575 -17.82 19.86 -3.66
C LEU A 575 -17.16 21.22 -3.90
N ASN A 576 -17.60 22.25 -3.18
CA ASN A 576 -17.10 23.61 -3.35
C ASN A 576 -16.90 24.31 -1.99
N GLY A 577 -15.67 24.31 -1.49
CA GLY A 577 -15.33 24.88 -0.19
C GLY A 577 -16.11 24.20 0.94
N ASN A 578 -16.94 24.97 1.64
CA ASN A 578 -17.80 24.48 2.73
C ASN A 578 -19.21 24.06 2.26
N ARG A 579 -19.42 23.90 0.96
CA ARG A 579 -20.72 23.54 0.37
C ARG A 579 -20.61 22.27 -0.45
N SER A 580 -21.67 21.49 -0.46
CA SER A 580 -21.80 20.38 -1.39
C SER A 580 -23.24 20.17 -1.81
N TRP A 581 -23.44 19.71 -3.04
CA TRP A 581 -24.72 19.17 -3.45
C TRP A 581 -24.52 17.84 -4.15
N SER A 582 -25.52 16.98 -4.08
CA SER A 582 -25.59 15.71 -4.80
C SER A 582 -26.98 15.49 -5.37
N LEU A 583 -27.04 14.84 -6.53
CA LEU A 583 -28.25 14.31 -7.14
C LEU A 583 -28.05 12.81 -7.34
N ASN A 584 -28.83 11.99 -6.64
CA ASN A 584 -28.76 10.54 -6.72
C ASN A 584 -30.05 9.96 -7.32
N ALA A 585 -29.90 8.92 -8.13
CA ALA A 585 -31.00 8.12 -8.65
C ALA A 585 -30.68 6.63 -8.47
N ASP A 586 -31.54 5.92 -7.76
CA ASP A 586 -31.31 4.55 -7.32
C ASP A 586 -32.48 3.66 -7.76
N ALA A 587 -32.17 2.43 -8.16
CA ALA A 587 -33.13 1.45 -8.63
C ALA A 587 -32.90 0.11 -7.96
N ARG A 588 -33.98 -0.60 -7.62
CA ARG A 588 -33.90 -1.90 -6.97
C ARG A 588 -33.86 -3.03 -7.98
N LEU A 589 -32.70 -3.68 -8.12
CA LEU A 589 -32.55 -4.89 -8.96
C LEU A 589 -32.71 -6.19 -8.16
N ASN A 590 -32.44 -6.17 -6.85
CA ASN A 590 -32.37 -7.37 -6.01
C ASN A 590 -33.59 -7.44 -5.08
N PRO A 591 -34.69 -8.14 -5.44
CA PRO A 591 -35.96 -8.10 -4.70
C PRO A 591 -35.92 -8.83 -3.34
N PHE A 592 -34.81 -9.47 -2.99
CA PHE A 592 -34.62 -10.17 -1.71
C PHE A 592 -33.91 -9.32 -0.65
N PHE A 593 -33.48 -8.11 -0.99
CA PHE A 593 -33.03 -7.09 -0.04
C PHE A 593 -34.07 -5.98 0.09
N THR A 594 -34.06 -5.30 1.23
CA THR A 594 -34.89 -4.12 1.44
C THR A 594 -34.12 -2.90 1.00
N GLU A 595 -34.59 -2.27 -0.08
CA GLU A 595 -33.92 -1.17 -0.74
C GLU A 595 -34.95 -0.08 -1.05
N THR A 596 -34.51 1.17 -0.93
CA THR A 596 -35.26 2.36 -1.34
C THR A 596 -34.80 2.80 -2.72
N GLU A 597 -35.73 2.91 -3.67
CA GLU A 597 -35.48 3.54 -4.97
C GLU A 597 -35.64 5.06 -4.84
N TRP A 598 -34.63 5.83 -5.24
CA TRP A 598 -34.66 7.31 -5.24
C TRP A 598 -34.83 7.85 -6.67
N LEU A 599 -35.85 8.67 -6.91
CA LEU A 599 -36.29 9.03 -8.28
C LEU A 599 -36.48 10.54 -8.57
N PRO A 600 -35.41 11.35 -8.68
CA PRO A 600 -34.14 11.26 -7.96
C PRO A 600 -34.29 11.84 -6.54
N ARG A 601 -33.19 11.86 -5.78
CA ARG A 601 -33.03 12.66 -4.56
C ARG A 601 -31.92 13.69 -4.75
N PHE A 602 -32.15 14.87 -4.22
CA PHE A 602 -31.21 15.97 -4.16
C PHE A 602 -30.84 16.23 -2.70
N ASP A 603 -29.55 16.34 -2.39
CA ASP A 603 -29.06 16.78 -1.10
C ASP A 603 -28.19 18.02 -1.25
N HIS A 604 -28.29 18.93 -0.29
CA HIS A 604 -27.48 20.12 -0.18
C HIS A 604 -26.92 20.24 1.24
N PHE A 605 -25.65 20.59 1.35
CA PHE A 605 -24.98 20.80 2.64
C PHE A 605 -24.24 22.13 2.67
N TRP A 606 -24.29 22.77 3.84
CA TRP A 606 -23.42 23.87 4.25
C TRP A 606 -22.72 23.46 5.55
N MET A 607 -21.39 23.36 5.52
CA MET A 607 -20.61 22.85 6.64
C MET A 607 -19.72 23.95 7.23
N GLY A 608 -20.23 24.69 8.22
CA GLY A 608 -19.43 25.68 8.95
C GLY A 608 -19.37 27.03 8.26
N GLN A 609 -20.54 27.64 8.02
CA GLN A 609 -20.67 28.99 7.47
C GLN A 609 -20.65 30.02 8.61
N PRO A 610 -19.68 30.96 8.64
CA PRO A 610 -19.69 32.02 9.65
C PRO A 610 -20.88 32.95 9.45
N LEU A 611 -21.62 33.21 10.52
CA LEU A 611 -22.71 34.19 10.62
C LEU A 611 -22.33 35.29 11.61
N PHE A 612 -22.40 36.54 11.16
CA PHE A 612 -22.13 37.73 11.99
C PHE A 612 -20.77 37.71 12.73
N GLY A 613 -19.81 36.90 12.27
CA GLY A 613 -18.47 36.75 12.84
C GLY A 613 -18.38 36.03 14.20
N MET A 614 -19.50 35.60 14.77
CA MET A 614 -19.54 34.98 16.10
C MET A 614 -20.26 33.63 16.14
N LEU A 615 -21.19 33.41 15.21
CA LEU A 615 -21.96 32.18 15.10
C LEU A 615 -21.43 31.36 13.92
N THR A 616 -21.54 30.04 14.04
CA THR A 616 -21.25 29.13 12.94
C THR A 616 -22.52 28.37 12.58
N TRP A 617 -22.91 28.41 11.32
CA TRP A 617 -24.11 27.75 10.81
C TRP A 617 -23.77 26.51 10.00
N TYR A 618 -24.54 25.47 10.21
CA TYR A 618 -24.50 24.24 9.44
C TYR A 618 -25.89 23.90 8.93
N GLU A 619 -25.96 23.25 7.78
CA GLU A 619 -27.22 22.91 7.12
C GLU A 619 -27.09 21.63 6.31
N HIS A 620 -28.20 20.88 6.30
CA HIS A 620 -28.47 19.80 5.36
C HIS A 620 -29.94 19.89 4.93
N SER A 621 -30.19 20.03 3.64
CA SER A 621 -31.53 19.92 3.06
C SER A 621 -31.58 18.80 2.04
N SER A 622 -32.67 18.05 2.04
CA SER A 622 -32.91 16.91 1.16
C SER A 622 -34.28 17.02 0.51
N ALA A 623 -34.38 16.73 -0.77
CA ALA A 623 -35.64 16.66 -1.50
C ALA A 623 -35.58 15.52 -2.51
N GLY A 624 -36.48 14.55 -2.41
CA GLY A 624 -36.51 13.43 -3.35
C GLY A 624 -37.84 12.71 -3.39
N TYR A 625 -38.00 11.79 -4.32
CA TYR A 625 -39.12 10.86 -4.37
C TYR A 625 -38.60 9.46 -4.04
N ALA A 626 -39.12 8.87 -2.96
CA ALA A 626 -38.68 7.58 -2.46
C ALA A 626 -39.69 6.48 -2.78
N ARG A 627 -39.21 5.29 -3.15
CA ARG A 627 -40.02 4.07 -3.21
C ARG A 627 -39.37 2.99 -2.37
N PHE A 628 -39.85 2.85 -1.14
CA PHE A 628 -39.43 1.81 -0.23
C PHE A 628 -40.12 0.49 -0.58
N ARG A 629 -39.37 -0.61 -0.62
CA ARG A 629 -39.92 -1.96 -0.76
C ARG A 629 -39.17 -2.95 0.13
N ARG A 630 -39.91 -3.68 0.97
CA ARG A 630 -39.32 -4.72 1.82
C ARG A 630 -38.79 -5.92 1.02
N ALA A 631 -37.87 -6.65 1.63
CA ALA A 631 -37.27 -7.88 1.14
C ALA A 631 -38.33 -8.97 0.92
N ALA A 632 -38.19 -9.76 -0.16
CA ALA A 632 -38.98 -10.97 -0.34
C ALA A 632 -38.59 -12.06 0.68
N ALA A 633 -39.57 -12.76 1.26
CA ALA A 633 -39.32 -13.91 2.12
C ALA A 633 -38.60 -15.06 1.36
N PRO A 634 -37.80 -15.91 2.03
CA PRO A 634 -37.13 -17.07 1.42
C PRO A 634 -38.11 -18.00 0.72
N LYS A 635 -37.80 -18.41 -0.51
CA LYS A 635 -38.63 -19.39 -1.24
C LYS A 635 -38.52 -20.79 -0.64
N ASN A 636 -37.32 -21.16 -0.16
CA ASN A 636 -37.06 -22.44 0.47
C ASN A 636 -37.49 -22.39 1.95
N PRO A 637 -38.49 -23.19 2.40
CA PRO A 637 -38.92 -23.21 3.80
C PRO A 637 -37.85 -23.71 4.77
N ALA A 638 -36.81 -24.40 4.30
CA ALA A 638 -35.65 -24.78 5.12
C ALA A 638 -34.75 -23.60 5.46
N ASP A 639 -34.84 -22.48 4.73
CA ASP A 639 -34.12 -21.23 5.01
C ASP A 639 -34.88 -20.40 6.06
N GLN A 640 -35.12 -21.03 7.21
CA GLN A 640 -35.80 -20.48 8.38
C GLN A 640 -34.87 -20.58 9.61
N PRO A 641 -35.01 -19.71 10.62
CA PRO A 641 -36.05 -18.68 10.78
C PRO A 641 -35.87 -17.47 9.85
N PHE A 642 -36.96 -16.72 9.61
CA PHE A 642 -36.97 -15.42 8.92
C PHE A 642 -38.05 -14.51 9.52
N SER A 643 -37.74 -13.24 9.79
CA SER A 643 -38.71 -12.24 10.25
C SER A 643 -38.48 -10.91 9.56
N TYR A 644 -39.53 -10.08 9.44
CA TYR A 644 -39.39 -8.68 9.01
C TYR A 644 -38.92 -7.80 10.17
N LEU A 645 -38.15 -6.76 9.86
CA LEU A 645 -37.65 -5.77 10.81
C LEU A 645 -38.77 -4.76 11.16
N PRO A 646 -38.69 -4.06 12.31
CA PRO A 646 -39.74 -3.16 12.80
C PRO A 646 -40.21 -2.07 11.82
N TRP A 647 -39.31 -1.61 10.95
CA TRP A 647 -39.55 -0.59 9.92
C TRP A 647 -39.95 -1.17 8.55
N GLU A 648 -40.16 -2.49 8.45
CA GLU A 648 -40.62 -3.19 7.25
C GLU A 648 -42.08 -3.67 7.36
N ARG A 649 -42.85 -3.06 8.26
CA ARG A 649 -44.27 -3.39 8.46
C ARG A 649 -45.08 -3.14 7.19
N ALA A 650 -44.76 -2.07 6.48
CA ALA A 650 -45.32 -1.79 5.17
C ALA A 650 -44.68 -2.68 4.09
N ASP A 651 -45.49 -3.26 3.21
CA ASP A 651 -44.99 -3.96 2.01
C ASP A 651 -44.27 -2.99 1.06
N LYS A 652 -44.80 -1.77 0.97
CA LYS A 652 -44.27 -0.65 0.21
C LYS A 652 -44.68 0.67 0.86
N ALA A 653 -43.84 1.69 0.72
CA ALA A 653 -44.16 3.08 1.03
C ALA A 653 -43.54 3.97 -0.06
N GLU A 654 -44.35 4.80 -0.71
CA GLU A 654 -43.93 5.60 -1.87
C GLU A 654 -44.43 7.04 -1.72
N GLY A 655 -43.55 8.02 -1.92
CA GLY A 655 -43.91 9.43 -1.82
C GLY A 655 -42.69 10.35 -1.83
N GLU A 656 -42.94 11.65 -1.84
CA GLU A 656 -41.90 12.66 -1.64
C GLU A 656 -41.31 12.57 -0.23
N ARG A 657 -40.01 12.89 -0.12
CA ARG A 657 -39.35 13.17 1.14
C ARG A 657 -38.66 14.51 1.03
N LEU A 658 -39.09 15.46 1.85
CA LEU A 658 -38.54 16.81 1.94
C LEU A 658 -38.04 17.02 3.36
N SER A 659 -36.78 17.38 3.55
CA SER A 659 -36.25 17.69 4.86
C SER A 659 -35.26 18.84 4.82
N THR A 660 -35.20 19.60 5.91
CA THR A 660 -34.17 20.61 6.13
C THR A 660 -33.81 20.64 7.60
N ARG A 661 -32.51 20.51 7.89
CA ARG A 661 -31.93 20.48 9.23
C ARG A 661 -30.85 21.54 9.32
N HIS A 662 -30.90 22.35 10.36
CA HIS A 662 -29.97 23.45 10.59
C HIS A 662 -29.41 23.39 12.01
N GLU A 663 -28.13 23.74 12.17
CA GLU A 663 -27.46 23.86 13.47
C GLU A 663 -26.75 25.21 13.54
N ILE A 664 -26.85 25.89 14.68
CA ILE A 664 -26.17 27.15 14.97
C ILE A 664 -25.34 26.97 16.23
N ASP A 665 -24.02 27.15 16.08
CA ASP A 665 -23.04 27.05 17.15
C ASP A 665 -22.57 28.44 17.61
N LEU A 666 -22.39 28.61 18.92
CA LEU A 666 -21.72 29.76 19.53
C LEU A 666 -20.41 29.31 20.21
N PRO A 667 -19.26 29.26 19.52
CA PRO A 667 -18.01 28.84 20.11
C PRO A 667 -17.46 29.90 21.07
N LEU A 668 -17.29 29.55 22.35
CA LEU A 668 -16.79 30.41 23.42
C LEU A 668 -15.53 29.81 24.06
N GLN A 669 -14.50 30.65 24.27
CA GLN A 669 -13.30 30.26 25.01
C GLN A 669 -13.42 30.74 26.47
N LEU A 670 -13.68 29.83 27.40
CA LEU A 670 -13.82 30.08 28.84
C LEU A 670 -12.54 29.65 29.58
N GLY A 671 -11.50 30.49 29.50
CA GLY A 671 -10.19 30.16 30.08
C GLY A 671 -9.61 28.89 29.43
N PRO A 672 -9.35 27.80 30.18
CA PRO A 672 -8.84 26.54 29.62
C PRO A 672 -9.92 25.68 28.95
N ILE A 673 -11.21 26.05 29.07
CA ILE A 673 -12.34 25.28 28.55
C ILE A 673 -12.84 25.93 27.25
N LYS A 674 -12.92 25.17 26.17
CA LYS A 674 -13.69 25.56 24.98
C LYS A 674 -15.13 25.08 25.18
N CYS A 675 -16.10 26.00 25.19
CA CYS A 675 -17.51 25.73 25.43
C CYS A 675 -18.32 26.21 24.21
N THR A 676 -19.17 25.35 23.65
CA THR A 676 -19.95 25.63 22.45
C THR A 676 -21.42 25.28 22.70
N PRO A 677 -22.23 26.23 23.20
CA PRO A 677 -23.68 26.12 23.13
C PRO A 677 -24.13 26.03 21.67
N TYR A 678 -25.15 25.22 21.42
CA TYR A 678 -25.71 25.05 20.08
C TYR A 678 -27.21 24.79 20.11
N VAL A 679 -27.88 25.11 19.00
CA VAL A 679 -29.28 24.78 18.74
C VAL A 679 -29.38 24.18 17.35
N LEU A 680 -30.11 23.07 17.24
CA LEU A 680 -30.40 22.37 16.00
C LEU A 680 -31.92 22.27 15.83
N GLY A 681 -32.41 22.48 14.61
CA GLY A 681 -33.81 22.29 14.26
C GLY A 681 -33.96 21.58 12.92
N GLU A 682 -35.00 20.76 12.81
CA GLU A 682 -35.37 20.05 11.58
C GLU A 682 -36.87 20.22 11.30
N LEU A 683 -37.20 20.42 10.02
CA LEU A 683 -38.52 20.24 9.47
C LEU A 683 -38.45 19.18 8.37
N ALA A 684 -39.30 18.17 8.46
CA ALA A 684 -39.34 17.08 7.49
C ALA A 684 -40.77 16.67 7.16
N HIS A 685 -40.97 16.25 5.91
CA HIS A 685 -42.21 15.76 5.33
C HIS A 685 -41.93 14.46 4.58
N TRP A 686 -42.77 13.46 4.81
CA TRP A 686 -42.82 12.22 4.05
C TRP A 686 -44.24 12.03 3.51
N GLY A 687 -44.35 11.73 2.22
CA GLY A 687 -45.63 11.44 1.54
C GLY A 687 -46.24 10.07 1.89
N ALA A 688 -45.51 9.23 2.64
CA ALA A 688 -46.02 7.96 3.14
C ALA A 688 -45.28 7.54 4.42
N ASP A 689 -46.02 7.36 5.51
CA ASP A 689 -45.58 6.63 6.71
C ASP A 689 -45.76 5.10 6.51
N LEU A 690 -45.57 4.30 7.57
CA LEU A 690 -45.77 2.85 7.53
C LEU A 690 -47.23 2.41 7.27
N ASN A 691 -48.20 3.30 7.45
CA ASN A 691 -49.62 3.08 7.14
C ASN A 691 -50.00 3.60 5.74
N GLY A 692 -49.10 4.35 5.09
CA GLY A 692 -49.31 4.98 3.79
C GLY A 692 -49.92 6.39 3.87
N ASP A 693 -49.91 7.01 5.05
CA ASP A 693 -50.44 8.37 5.27
C ASP A 693 -49.31 9.42 5.22
N ASP A 694 -49.64 10.65 4.84
CA ASP A 694 -48.71 11.78 4.91
C ASP A 694 -48.31 12.10 6.35
N ILE A 695 -47.02 12.38 6.57
CA ILE A 695 -46.51 12.75 7.90
C ILE A 695 -45.52 13.91 7.83
N ASN A 696 -45.69 14.85 8.77
CA ASN A 696 -44.81 16.00 8.96
C ASN A 696 -44.20 15.95 10.36
N ARG A 697 -42.88 16.09 10.46
CA ARG A 697 -42.16 16.15 11.73
C ARG A 697 -41.43 17.48 11.87
N ALA A 698 -41.59 18.08 13.05
CA ALA A 698 -40.73 19.14 13.56
C ALA A 698 -39.91 18.54 14.70
N TYR A 699 -38.60 18.72 14.63
CA TYR A 699 -37.64 18.24 15.62
C TYR A 699 -36.73 19.38 16.05
N GLY A 700 -36.43 19.45 17.34
CA GLY A 700 -35.52 20.44 17.90
C GLY A 700 -34.56 19.80 18.89
N GLN A 701 -33.32 20.26 18.89
CA GLN A 701 -32.29 19.87 19.85
C GLN A 701 -31.55 21.13 20.33
N ALA A 702 -31.26 21.21 21.62
CA ALA A 702 -30.40 22.24 22.17
C ALA A 702 -29.40 21.61 23.14
N GLY A 703 -28.18 22.14 23.16
CA GLY A 703 -27.14 21.55 23.98
C GLY A 703 -25.92 22.43 24.15
N VAL A 704 -24.94 21.87 24.86
CA VAL A 704 -23.63 22.50 25.07
C VAL A 704 -22.54 21.44 25.00
N ARG A 705 -21.52 21.72 24.19
CA ARG A 705 -20.31 20.88 24.06
C ARG A 705 -19.15 21.58 24.75
N ALA A 706 -18.37 20.89 25.57
CA ALA A 706 -17.23 21.44 26.26
C ALA A 706 -16.01 20.51 26.19
N THR A 707 -14.83 21.09 25.98
CA THR A 707 -13.55 20.35 25.94
C THR A 707 -12.49 21.05 26.79
N MET A 708 -11.75 20.29 27.60
CA MET A 708 -10.67 20.81 28.45
C MET A 708 -9.42 19.92 28.37
N PRO A 709 -8.31 20.41 27.79
CA PRO A 709 -7.03 19.72 27.83
C PRO A 709 -6.28 19.98 29.14
N ILE A 710 -5.70 18.92 29.72
CA ILE A 710 -4.87 18.94 30.93
C ILE A 710 -3.58 18.15 30.63
N TRP A 711 -2.43 18.62 31.13
CA TRP A 711 -1.20 17.82 31.04
C TRP A 711 -0.29 18.06 32.24
N ARG A 712 0.55 17.06 32.55
CA ARG A 712 1.62 17.13 33.55
C ARG A 712 2.83 16.35 33.07
N VAL A 713 4.02 16.88 33.33
CA VAL A 713 5.30 16.22 33.03
C VAL A 713 6.06 15.99 34.33
N ASP A 714 6.58 14.78 34.49
CA ASP A 714 7.50 14.39 35.55
C ASP A 714 8.77 13.78 34.91
N PRO A 715 9.87 14.53 34.82
CA PRO A 715 11.12 14.03 34.25
C PRO A 715 11.88 13.09 35.19
N THR A 716 11.44 12.93 36.45
CA THR A 716 12.15 12.13 37.46
C THR A 716 11.77 10.64 37.43
N VAL A 717 10.66 10.31 36.76
CA VAL A 717 10.20 8.93 36.60
C VAL A 717 11.14 8.18 35.66
N GLU A 718 11.84 7.18 36.19
CA GLU A 718 12.81 6.38 35.45
C GLU A 718 12.58 4.89 35.73
N SER A 719 12.58 4.06 34.69
CA SER A 719 12.48 2.60 34.82
C SER A 719 13.25 1.89 33.71
N GLN A 720 14.26 1.11 34.10
CA GLN A 720 15.01 0.27 33.17
C GLN A 720 14.16 -0.92 32.67
N LEU A 721 13.37 -1.54 33.55
CA LEU A 721 12.53 -2.68 33.21
C LEU A 721 11.52 -2.34 32.11
N TRP A 722 10.84 -1.20 32.25
CA TRP A 722 9.79 -0.76 31.33
C TRP A 722 10.29 0.17 30.22
N ASN A 723 11.60 0.45 30.21
CA ASN A 723 12.24 1.40 29.31
C ASN A 723 11.50 2.75 29.30
N VAL A 724 11.35 3.34 30.49
CA VAL A 724 10.67 4.62 30.75
C VAL A 724 11.71 5.64 31.20
N HIS A 725 11.74 6.78 30.51
CA HIS A 725 12.66 7.89 30.77
C HIS A 725 11.88 9.21 30.78
N GLY A 726 11.45 9.63 31.97
CA GLY A 726 10.46 10.66 32.19
C GLY A 726 9.05 10.23 31.77
N LEU A 727 8.04 10.91 32.32
CA LEU A 727 6.64 10.63 32.05
C LEU A 727 5.88 11.93 31.80
N ALA A 728 5.18 12.02 30.68
CA ALA A 728 4.23 13.08 30.38
C ALA A 728 2.82 12.48 30.33
N HIS A 729 1.91 12.93 31.18
CA HIS A 729 0.50 12.55 31.11
C HIS A 729 -0.28 13.69 30.48
N LYS A 730 -0.95 13.39 29.36
CA LYS A 730 -1.84 14.30 28.65
C LYS A 730 -3.25 13.72 28.73
N LEU A 731 -4.22 14.58 28.94
CA LEU A 731 -5.60 14.22 29.19
C LEU A 731 -6.51 15.26 28.53
N GLU A 732 -7.53 14.81 27.82
CA GLU A 732 -8.59 15.66 27.29
C GLU A 732 -9.93 15.21 27.88
N LEU A 733 -10.58 16.11 28.61
CA LEU A 733 -11.95 15.92 29.08
C LEU A 733 -12.92 16.45 28.02
N GLN A 734 -13.87 15.62 27.63
CA GLN A 734 -14.98 15.99 26.75
C GLN A 734 -16.29 15.85 27.51
N PHE A 735 -17.18 16.82 27.30
CA PHE A 735 -18.52 16.84 27.86
C PHE A 735 -19.49 17.33 26.78
N GLU A 736 -20.63 16.66 26.65
CA GLU A 736 -21.77 17.17 25.91
C GLU A 736 -23.02 16.96 26.75
N PHE A 737 -23.90 17.95 26.77
CA PHE A 737 -25.26 17.79 27.26
C PHE A 737 -26.22 18.23 26.17
N LEU A 738 -27.27 17.44 25.92
CA LEU A 738 -28.30 17.73 24.94
C LEU A 738 -29.70 17.37 25.47
N VAL A 739 -30.68 18.13 25.00
CA VAL A 739 -32.10 17.84 25.14
C VAL A 739 -32.73 17.99 23.75
N ALA A 740 -33.52 17.02 23.35
CA ALA A 740 -34.22 16.99 22.07
C ALA A 740 -35.68 16.55 22.24
N ASP A 741 -36.54 17.05 21.35
CA ASP A 741 -37.98 16.82 21.33
C ASP A 741 -38.46 16.71 19.87
N ALA A 742 -39.34 15.75 19.58
CA ALA A 742 -39.99 15.56 18.29
C ALA A 742 -41.52 15.49 18.43
N ASN A 743 -42.24 16.24 17.58
CA ASN A 743 -43.71 16.19 17.59
C ASN A 743 -44.32 14.89 17.01
N ARG A 744 -43.48 14.02 16.42
CA ARG A 744 -43.85 12.71 15.85
C ARG A 744 -42.71 11.72 16.13
N GLY A 745 -43.06 10.55 16.64
CA GLY A 745 -42.09 9.48 16.91
C GLY A 745 -41.61 8.78 15.65
N MET A 746 -40.36 8.30 15.67
CA MET A 746 -39.72 7.65 14.53
C MET A 746 -40.32 6.28 14.17
N ASP A 747 -41.10 5.67 15.08
CA ASP A 747 -41.75 4.37 14.84
C ASP A 747 -42.81 4.39 13.74
N ASN A 748 -43.28 5.56 13.32
CA ASN A 748 -44.25 5.69 12.24
C ASN A 748 -43.61 5.60 10.85
N LEU A 749 -42.29 5.79 10.75
CA LEU A 749 -41.60 5.93 9.47
C LEU A 749 -41.01 4.59 9.01
N PRO A 750 -41.08 4.26 7.70
CA PRO A 750 -40.17 3.28 7.11
C PRO A 750 -38.75 3.83 7.15
N LEU A 751 -37.76 2.95 7.11
CA LEU A 751 -36.36 3.35 7.07
C LEU A 751 -35.92 3.52 5.61
N TYR A 752 -36.00 4.75 5.09
CA TYR A 752 -35.60 5.03 3.71
C TYR A 752 -34.08 4.99 3.53
N ASP A 753 -33.34 5.52 4.51
CA ASP A 753 -31.89 5.48 4.60
C ASP A 753 -31.45 4.32 5.51
N ASN A 754 -31.00 3.21 4.92
CA ASN A 754 -30.60 2.01 5.66
C ASN A 754 -29.45 2.31 6.64
N LEU A 755 -29.51 1.73 7.84
CA LEU A 755 -28.50 1.88 8.89
C LEU A 755 -27.46 0.75 8.90
N ASP A 756 -27.88 -0.45 8.48
CA ASP A 756 -27.11 -1.68 8.56
C ASP A 756 -26.90 -2.24 7.15
N ASP A 757 -25.77 -2.93 6.93
CA ASP A 757 -25.53 -3.68 5.70
C ASP A 757 -26.43 -4.92 5.62
N ASN A 758 -26.65 -5.45 4.41
CA ASN A 758 -27.52 -6.61 4.16
C ASN A 758 -27.16 -7.84 5.01
N SER A 759 -25.87 -8.05 5.31
CA SER A 759 -25.40 -9.17 6.15
C SER A 759 -25.81 -9.02 7.62
N ILE A 760 -25.82 -7.78 8.12
CA ILE A 760 -26.29 -7.44 9.47
C ILE A 760 -27.82 -7.54 9.53
N GLU A 761 -28.53 -6.99 8.54
CA GLU A 761 -29.98 -7.14 8.44
C GLU A 761 -30.39 -8.62 8.40
N ALA A 762 -29.76 -9.44 7.54
CA ALA A 762 -30.02 -10.87 7.45
C ALA A 762 -29.80 -11.59 8.79
N SER A 763 -28.81 -11.16 9.58
CA SER A 763 -28.56 -11.65 10.94
C SER A 763 -29.66 -11.21 11.92
N ARG A 764 -30.09 -9.94 11.88
CA ARG A 764 -31.16 -9.38 12.72
C ARG A 764 -32.51 -10.07 12.51
N ARG A 765 -32.85 -10.42 11.27
CA ARG A 765 -34.08 -11.16 10.92
C ARG A 765 -34.23 -12.50 11.65
N ARG A 766 -33.09 -13.09 12.03
CA ARG A 766 -33.00 -14.38 12.73
C ARG A 766 -32.70 -14.23 14.20
N PHE A 767 -32.24 -13.05 14.62
CA PHE A 767 -31.75 -12.78 15.97
C PHE A 767 -32.81 -13.07 17.04
N LEU A 768 -34.05 -12.59 16.88
CA LEU A 768 -35.09 -12.80 17.89
C LEU A 768 -35.43 -14.28 18.09
N THR A 769 -35.49 -15.05 17.01
CA THR A 769 -35.77 -16.49 17.08
C THR A 769 -34.59 -17.28 17.62
N ASN A 770 -33.39 -17.05 17.09
CA ASN A 770 -32.19 -17.79 17.47
C ASN A 770 -31.74 -17.49 18.91
N THR A 771 -31.98 -16.27 19.38
CA THR A 771 -31.46 -15.80 20.67
C THR A 771 -32.51 -15.86 21.78
N PHE A 772 -33.75 -15.45 21.51
CA PHE A 772 -34.82 -15.38 22.51
C PHE A 772 -35.90 -16.47 22.34
N GLY A 773 -35.78 -17.36 21.35
CA GLY A 773 -36.74 -18.43 21.10
C GLY A 773 -38.10 -17.94 20.60
N ILE A 774 -38.18 -16.69 20.13
CA ILE A 774 -39.42 -16.08 19.64
C ILE A 774 -39.73 -16.68 18.27
N PRO A 775 -40.91 -17.33 18.07
CA PRO A 775 -41.24 -17.94 16.80
C PRO A 775 -41.15 -16.95 15.64
N SER A 776 -40.65 -17.39 14.49
CA SER A 776 -40.76 -16.64 13.25
C SER A 776 -42.25 -16.47 12.92
N ILE A 777 -42.73 -15.23 12.89
CA ILE A 777 -44.14 -14.91 12.64
C ILE A 777 -44.28 -14.60 11.15
N VAL A 778 -44.77 -15.57 10.38
CA VAL A 778 -45.23 -15.37 9.01
C VAL A 778 -46.72 -15.77 8.95
N PRO A 779 -47.67 -14.90 8.58
CA PRO A 779 -47.56 -13.55 7.97
C PRO A 779 -47.76 -12.37 8.98
N PRO A 780 -47.67 -11.11 8.51
CA PRO A 780 -46.76 -10.08 8.99
C PRO A 780 -47.23 -9.38 10.29
N ALA A 781 -46.50 -9.55 11.37
CA ALA A 781 -46.23 -8.39 12.22
C ALA A 781 -44.72 -8.40 12.36
N ALA A 782 -44.04 -7.35 11.90
CA ALA A 782 -42.75 -7.07 12.51
C ALA A 782 -43.02 -7.11 14.01
N ALA A 783 -42.33 -7.99 14.73
CA ALA A 783 -42.64 -8.22 16.14
C ALA A 783 -42.62 -6.84 16.81
N ASP A 784 -43.76 -6.41 17.37
CA ASP A 784 -43.81 -5.14 18.08
C ASP A 784 -42.86 -5.30 19.27
N LEU A 785 -41.62 -4.82 19.08
CA LEU A 785 -40.52 -5.08 19.99
C LEU A 785 -40.79 -4.45 21.35
N ASP A 786 -41.64 -3.41 21.42
CA ASP A 786 -42.04 -2.79 22.67
C ASP A 786 -42.95 -3.74 23.47
N SER A 787 -43.96 -4.34 22.83
CA SER A 787 -44.91 -5.28 23.47
C SER A 787 -44.25 -6.52 24.09
N ILE A 788 -43.08 -6.92 23.59
CA ILE A 788 -42.32 -8.08 24.05
C ILE A 788 -41.04 -7.69 24.85
N GLY A 789 -40.85 -6.40 25.14
CA GLY A 789 -39.72 -5.92 25.94
C GLY A 789 -38.35 -6.06 25.27
N LYS A 790 -38.29 -6.00 23.94
CA LYS A 790 -37.08 -6.15 23.11
C LYS A 790 -36.79 -4.94 22.21
N ARG A 791 -37.44 -3.79 22.44
CA ARG A 791 -37.20 -2.51 21.75
C ARG A 791 -35.72 -2.09 21.75
N ALA A 792 -34.98 -2.44 22.81
CA ALA A 792 -33.56 -2.14 22.93
C ALA A 792 -32.65 -2.78 21.86
N PHE A 793 -33.15 -3.75 21.11
CA PHE A 793 -32.41 -4.43 20.05
C PHE A 793 -32.74 -3.91 18.63
N ASP A 794 -33.66 -2.95 18.51
CA ASP A 794 -33.90 -2.22 17.27
C ASP A 794 -32.75 -1.23 17.02
N GLU A 795 -32.10 -1.37 15.88
CA GLU A 795 -30.98 -0.55 15.41
C GLU A 795 -31.27 0.95 15.45
N ARG A 796 -32.53 1.35 15.20
CA ARG A 796 -32.94 2.76 15.19
C ARG A 796 -32.77 3.41 16.56
N TYR A 797 -33.07 2.66 17.63
CA TYR A 797 -32.91 3.14 19.01
C TYR A 797 -31.46 3.16 19.47
N TYR A 798 -30.66 2.20 19.01
CA TYR A 798 -29.21 2.25 19.24
C TYR A 798 -28.61 3.49 18.56
N ALA A 799 -28.96 3.75 17.29
CA ALA A 799 -28.51 4.91 16.53
C ALA A 799 -28.95 6.25 17.15
N LEU A 800 -30.20 6.35 17.60
CA LEU A 800 -30.71 7.53 18.32
C LEU A 800 -29.90 7.80 19.59
N ARG A 801 -29.74 6.79 20.46
CA ARG A 801 -28.98 6.90 21.72
C ARG A 801 -27.51 7.25 21.48
N TYR A 802 -26.91 6.70 20.42
CA TYR A 802 -25.53 6.99 20.03
C TYR A 802 -25.36 8.41 19.45
N GLY A 803 -26.45 9.07 19.02
CA GLY A 803 -26.46 10.46 18.60
C GLY A 803 -26.56 10.71 17.11
N LEU A 804 -27.10 9.77 16.34
CA LEU A 804 -27.22 9.94 14.89
C LEU A 804 -28.02 11.21 14.52
N ALA A 805 -29.01 11.58 15.33
CA ALA A 805 -29.81 12.81 15.15
C ALA A 805 -29.07 14.11 15.50
N SER A 806 -27.95 14.03 16.23
CA SER A 806 -27.31 15.19 16.89
C SER A 806 -26.43 16.04 15.99
N HIS A 807 -26.44 15.80 14.67
CA HIS A 807 -25.64 16.52 13.68
C HIS A 807 -26.43 16.76 12.39
N VAL A 808 -26.15 17.87 11.71
CA VAL A 808 -26.75 18.15 10.37
C VAL A 808 -26.29 17.15 9.31
N ALA A 809 -25.08 16.59 9.44
CA ALA A 809 -24.54 15.62 8.50
C ALA A 809 -25.01 14.19 8.78
N SER A 810 -26.15 14.03 9.46
CA SER A 810 -26.73 12.73 9.74
C SER A 810 -27.09 12.01 8.44
N PRO A 811 -26.72 10.73 8.26
CA PRO A 811 -27.01 10.00 7.04
C PRO A 811 -28.49 9.60 6.91
N SER A 812 -29.27 9.62 7.99
CA SER A 812 -30.70 9.29 7.98
C SER A 812 -31.51 10.41 8.62
N THR A 813 -32.51 10.89 7.88
CA THR A 813 -33.47 11.86 8.43
C THR A 813 -34.43 11.17 9.39
N GLU A 814 -34.79 9.91 9.15
CA GLU A 814 -35.81 9.16 9.89
C GLU A 814 -35.45 9.01 11.39
N ILE A 815 -34.15 8.91 11.70
CA ILE A 815 -33.64 8.78 13.07
C ILE A 815 -33.56 10.16 13.75
N ALA A 816 -34.69 10.58 14.32
CA ALA A 816 -34.78 11.68 15.28
C ALA A 816 -36.04 11.50 16.14
N ASP A 817 -35.87 11.60 17.46
CA ASP A 817 -36.93 11.47 18.45
C ASP A 817 -36.50 12.19 19.74
N ASP A 818 -37.35 12.17 20.74
CA ASP A 818 -37.07 12.64 22.10
C ASP A 818 -35.77 12.02 22.67
N LEU A 819 -34.88 12.86 23.20
CA LEU A 819 -33.65 12.40 23.84
C LEU A 819 -33.11 13.40 24.85
N MET A 820 -32.73 12.94 26.03
CA MET A 820 -31.94 13.71 27.00
C MET A 820 -30.69 12.90 27.35
N ALA A 821 -29.52 13.45 27.02
CA ALA A 821 -28.26 12.74 27.20
C ALA A 821 -27.13 13.67 27.64
N MET A 822 -26.25 13.13 28.48
CA MET A 822 -24.99 13.72 28.88
C MET A 822 -23.86 12.76 28.50
N ARG A 823 -23.02 13.15 27.53
CA ARG A 823 -21.87 12.36 27.08
C ARG A 823 -20.61 12.85 27.75
N LEU A 824 -19.81 11.89 28.20
CA LEU A 824 -18.56 12.12 28.90
C LEU A 824 -17.46 11.37 28.19
N GLY A 825 -16.38 12.06 27.82
CA GLY A 825 -15.18 11.48 27.23
C GLY A 825 -13.94 11.82 28.05
N LEU A 826 -13.06 10.82 28.21
CA LEU A 826 -11.75 10.97 28.83
C LEU A 826 -10.72 10.31 27.91
N HIS A 827 -9.97 11.14 27.20
CA HIS A 827 -8.91 10.69 26.29
C HIS A 827 -7.56 10.96 26.91
N GLN A 828 -6.73 9.94 27.15
CA GLN A 828 -5.48 10.14 27.87
C GLN A 828 -4.31 9.30 27.36
N ARG A 829 -3.14 9.93 27.43
CA ARG A 829 -1.90 9.42 26.86
C ARG A 829 -0.78 9.65 27.86
N TRP A 830 -0.08 8.58 28.19
CA TRP A 830 1.18 8.64 28.92
C TRP A 830 2.31 8.51 27.91
N GLN A 831 3.13 9.54 27.78
CA GLN A 831 4.27 9.58 26.88
C GLN A 831 5.57 9.45 27.66
N THR A 832 6.52 8.70 27.12
CA THR A 832 7.88 8.59 27.67
C THR A 832 8.90 8.73 26.56
N LYS A 833 10.20 8.73 26.89
CA LYS A 833 11.28 8.73 25.90
C LYS A 833 11.89 7.33 25.77
N ARG A 834 12.03 6.82 24.54
CA ARG A 834 12.72 5.54 24.24
C ARG A 834 13.75 5.69 23.14
N GLY A 835 14.75 4.83 23.14
CA GLY A 835 15.86 4.83 22.18
C GLY A 835 17.21 4.91 22.87
N LEU A 836 18.27 5.01 22.08
CA LEU A 836 19.64 5.12 22.60
C LEU A 836 19.78 6.37 23.49
N PRO A 837 20.60 6.33 24.56
CA PRO A 837 20.96 7.53 25.32
C PRO A 837 21.43 8.65 24.39
N GLY A 838 20.89 9.87 24.55
CA GLY A 838 21.19 11.01 23.67
C GLY A 838 20.35 11.10 22.39
N ALA A 839 19.71 10.00 21.94
CA ALA A 839 18.86 9.95 20.74
C ALA A 839 17.44 9.44 21.06
N ARG A 840 16.99 9.59 22.31
CA ARG A 840 15.67 9.12 22.75
C ARG A 840 14.56 9.95 22.11
N ARG A 841 13.52 9.29 21.63
CA ARG A 841 12.33 9.91 21.01
C ARG A 841 11.14 9.76 21.94
N ILE A 842 10.24 10.75 21.92
CA ILE A 842 8.97 10.68 22.65
C ILE A 842 8.09 9.65 21.94
N ILE A 843 7.54 8.72 22.72
CA ILE A 843 6.58 7.71 22.28
C ILE A 843 5.38 7.71 23.21
N ASP A 844 4.21 7.36 22.68
CA ASP A 844 3.05 7.01 23.50
C ASP A 844 3.35 5.67 24.17
N TRP A 845 3.51 5.66 25.49
CA TRP A 845 3.75 4.45 26.27
C TRP A 845 2.44 3.73 26.55
N ILE A 846 1.42 4.49 26.99
CA ILE A 846 0.07 4.00 27.24
C ILE A 846 -0.92 5.00 26.63
N THR A 847 -1.92 4.51 25.90
CA THR A 847 -3.12 5.26 25.53
C THR A 847 -4.33 4.60 26.18
N PHE A 848 -5.23 5.40 26.74
CA PHE A 848 -6.47 4.91 27.30
C PHE A 848 -7.55 5.96 27.05
N ASP A 849 -8.49 5.64 26.19
CA ASP A 849 -9.61 6.49 25.85
C ASP A 849 -10.88 5.82 26.35
N THR A 850 -11.78 6.56 26.98
CA THR A 850 -13.05 6.01 27.47
C THR A 850 -14.16 7.04 27.36
N ASN A 851 -15.32 6.58 26.88
CA ASN A 851 -16.52 7.39 26.72
C ASN A 851 -17.69 6.72 27.43
N MET A 852 -18.63 7.50 27.96
CA MET A 852 -19.90 7.00 28.50
C MET A 852 -21.02 7.99 28.25
N THR A 853 -22.25 7.48 28.15
CA THR A 853 -23.44 8.31 28.10
C THR A 853 -24.28 8.11 29.36
N VAL A 854 -24.65 9.24 29.97
CA VAL A 854 -25.58 9.32 31.10
C VAL A 854 -26.93 9.80 30.55
N PHE A 855 -27.99 9.09 30.84
CA PHE A 855 -29.35 9.36 30.38
C PHE A 855 -30.21 9.78 31.58
N PRO A 856 -30.50 11.08 31.77
CA PRO A 856 -31.35 11.54 32.87
C PRO A 856 -32.76 10.94 32.83
N GLU A 857 -33.37 10.87 31.64
CA GLU A 857 -34.67 10.23 31.42
C GLU A 857 -34.52 8.71 31.22
N THR A 858 -34.16 8.01 32.30
CA THR A 858 -33.73 6.60 32.27
C THR A 858 -34.70 5.64 31.59
N GLN A 859 -36.01 5.82 31.78
CA GLN A 859 -37.03 4.89 31.24
C GLN A 859 -37.21 5.06 29.74
N ARG A 860 -37.26 6.30 29.27
CA ARG A 860 -37.45 6.63 27.85
C ARG A 860 -36.18 6.35 27.05
N ASP A 861 -35.02 6.79 27.55
CA ASP A 861 -33.82 6.91 26.73
C ASP A 861 -32.82 5.75 26.92
N ASN A 862 -32.94 4.97 28.01
CA ASN A 862 -31.97 3.94 28.33
C ASN A 862 -32.52 2.77 29.19
N TYR A 863 -33.78 2.39 28.93
CA TYR A 863 -34.37 1.15 29.43
C TYR A 863 -34.25 0.94 30.95
N GLY A 864 -34.45 2.02 31.72
CA GLY A 864 -34.40 2.04 33.18
C GLY A 864 -33.00 2.12 33.78
N LYS A 865 -31.96 2.43 33.00
CA LYS A 865 -30.58 2.63 33.47
C LYS A 865 -30.13 4.07 33.25
N ALA A 866 -29.39 4.62 34.21
CA ALA A 866 -28.85 5.97 34.10
C ALA A 866 -27.59 6.07 33.24
N VAL A 867 -26.87 4.96 33.03
CA VAL A 867 -25.61 4.94 32.27
C VAL A 867 -25.72 3.85 31.21
N GLY A 868 -25.18 4.11 30.03
CA GLY A 868 -25.09 3.16 28.91
C GLY A 868 -24.04 3.63 27.90
N LEU A 869 -23.86 2.87 26.83
CA LEU A 869 -22.87 3.18 25.77
C LEU A 869 -21.49 3.52 26.35
N TRP A 870 -21.04 2.73 27.34
CA TRP A 870 -19.70 2.90 27.92
C TRP A 870 -18.71 2.14 27.05
N ASP A 871 -17.75 2.83 26.47
CA ASP A 871 -16.67 2.22 25.70
C ASP A 871 -15.29 2.60 26.22
N TYR A 872 -14.30 1.79 25.86
CA TYR A 872 -12.90 2.12 26.03
C TYR A 872 -12.00 1.51 24.96
N ASP A 873 -10.90 2.19 24.64
CA ASP A 873 -9.74 1.69 23.88
C ASP A 873 -8.49 1.87 24.74
N PHE A 874 -7.74 0.79 24.93
CA PHE A 874 -6.53 0.74 25.74
C PHE A 874 -5.38 0.11 24.94
N ARG A 875 -4.24 0.80 24.92
CA ARG A 875 -3.01 0.27 24.31
C ARG A 875 -1.84 0.55 25.23
N TRP A 876 -1.04 -0.48 25.47
CA TRP A 876 0.19 -0.39 26.23
C TRP A 876 1.35 -0.92 25.41
N HIS A 877 2.22 -0.01 24.99
CA HIS A 877 3.47 -0.33 24.31
C HIS A 877 4.52 -0.77 25.34
N VAL A 878 4.40 -2.01 25.81
CA VAL A 878 5.29 -2.60 26.84
C VAL A 878 6.76 -2.43 26.46
N GLY A 879 7.09 -2.64 25.18
CA GLY A 879 8.41 -2.40 24.59
C GLY A 879 8.32 -2.17 23.09
N ASP A 880 9.45 -2.19 22.38
CA ASP A 880 9.51 -1.89 20.94
C ASP A 880 8.87 -2.97 20.05
N ARG A 881 8.62 -4.16 20.62
CA ARG A 881 8.10 -5.34 19.88
C ARG A 881 6.79 -5.88 20.45
N THR A 882 6.41 -5.49 21.65
CA THR A 882 5.26 -6.07 22.37
C THR A 882 4.28 -4.96 22.73
N THR A 883 3.04 -5.13 22.30
CA THR A 883 1.94 -4.22 22.63
C THR A 883 0.77 -5.03 23.20
N VAL A 884 0.29 -4.64 24.38
CA VAL A 884 -0.96 -5.15 24.93
C VAL A 884 -2.07 -4.22 24.45
N VAL A 885 -3.15 -4.79 23.95
CA VAL A 885 -4.34 -4.06 23.50
C VAL A 885 -5.55 -4.55 24.26
N SER A 886 -6.48 -3.66 24.52
CA SER A 886 -7.80 -4.02 25.01
C SER A 886 -8.81 -2.98 24.57
N ASP A 887 -9.98 -3.42 24.17
CA ASP A 887 -11.12 -2.57 23.83
C ASP A 887 -12.38 -3.15 24.45
N GLY A 888 -13.41 -2.34 24.60
CA GLY A 888 -14.72 -2.84 25.00
C GLY A 888 -15.83 -1.83 24.86
N ILE A 889 -17.05 -2.35 24.80
CA ILE A 889 -18.30 -1.58 24.76
C ILE A 889 -19.35 -2.27 25.63
N PHE A 890 -20.06 -1.48 26.44
CA PHE A 890 -20.96 -1.98 27.46
C PHE A 890 -22.25 -1.15 27.49
N ASP A 891 -23.37 -1.86 27.49
CA ASP A 891 -24.67 -1.33 27.81
C ASP A 891 -25.24 -2.05 29.04
N PHE A 892 -25.72 -1.28 30.01
CA PHE A 892 -25.97 -1.78 31.37
C PHE A 892 -27.42 -2.18 31.62
N PHE A 893 -28.29 -2.07 30.61
CA PHE A 893 -29.66 -2.58 30.69
C PHE A 893 -29.70 -4.11 30.63
N GLN A 894 -30.86 -4.71 30.91
CA GLN A 894 -31.00 -6.17 30.91
C GLN A 894 -30.74 -6.74 29.52
N ASP A 895 -29.89 -7.76 29.41
CA ASP A 895 -29.44 -8.33 28.14
C ASP A 895 -28.70 -7.30 27.23
N GLY A 896 -28.23 -6.17 27.79
CA GLY A 896 -27.43 -5.20 27.06
C GLY A 896 -26.09 -5.77 26.59
N GLN A 897 -25.59 -5.28 25.44
CA GLN A 897 -24.34 -5.76 24.88
C GLN A 897 -23.16 -5.47 25.81
N GLN A 898 -22.29 -6.45 26.00
CA GLN A 898 -21.07 -6.32 26.78
C GLN A 898 -19.96 -7.04 26.05
N ILE A 899 -19.16 -6.26 25.32
CA ILE A 899 -18.06 -6.77 24.51
C ILE A 899 -16.76 -6.29 25.14
N ALA A 900 -15.80 -7.19 25.31
CA ALA A 900 -14.46 -6.85 25.72
C ALA A 900 -13.45 -7.70 24.96
N THR A 901 -12.46 -7.06 24.35
CA THR A 901 -11.33 -7.73 23.70
C THR A 901 -10.08 -7.45 24.51
N VAL A 902 -9.24 -8.47 24.70
CA VAL A 902 -7.92 -8.34 25.31
C VAL A 902 -6.93 -9.12 24.46
N GLY A 903 -5.84 -8.50 24.02
CA GLY A 903 -4.87 -9.15 23.16
C GLY A 903 -3.44 -8.66 23.34
N VAL A 904 -2.52 -9.44 22.79
CA VAL A 904 -1.08 -9.13 22.77
C VAL A 904 -0.58 -9.28 21.34
N PHE A 905 0.04 -8.22 20.86
CA PHE A 905 0.81 -8.22 19.62
C PHE A 905 2.29 -8.33 19.93
N PHE A 906 2.95 -9.25 19.24
CA PHE A 906 4.40 -9.35 19.18
C PHE A 906 4.85 -9.21 17.72
N ASN A 907 5.75 -8.28 17.44
CA ASN A 907 6.26 -8.05 16.09
C ASN A 907 7.79 -7.92 16.09
N ARG A 908 8.46 -8.75 15.28
CA ARG A 908 9.90 -8.69 15.07
C ARG A 908 10.21 -8.73 13.56
N PRO A 909 10.12 -7.61 12.85
CA PRO A 909 10.48 -7.57 11.43
C PRO A 909 11.99 -7.84 11.22
N PRO A 910 12.40 -8.55 10.16
CA PRO A 910 11.58 -9.28 9.18
C PRO A 910 11.21 -10.72 9.64
N ARG A 911 11.57 -11.14 10.86
CA ARG A 911 11.47 -12.53 11.33
C ARG A 911 10.05 -13.05 11.50
N GLY A 912 9.11 -12.22 11.94
CA GLY A 912 7.72 -12.65 12.09
C GLY A 912 6.88 -11.80 13.04
N SER A 913 5.61 -12.15 13.13
CA SER A 913 4.59 -11.53 13.98
C SER A 913 3.72 -12.60 14.63
N LEU A 914 3.21 -12.30 15.82
CA LEU A 914 2.28 -13.13 16.59
C LEU A 914 1.21 -12.21 17.18
N PHE A 915 -0.04 -12.62 17.05
CA PHE A 915 -1.17 -12.05 17.77
C PHE A 915 -1.88 -13.16 18.53
N VAL A 916 -2.22 -12.88 19.78
CA VAL A 916 -3.10 -13.72 20.60
C VAL A 916 -4.07 -12.80 21.30
N GLY A 917 -5.37 -13.02 21.11
CA GLY A 917 -6.42 -12.21 21.71
C GLY A 917 -7.62 -13.04 22.12
N MET A 918 -8.31 -12.59 23.17
CA MET A 918 -9.55 -13.17 23.65
C MET A 918 -10.64 -12.09 23.60
N ARG A 919 -11.73 -12.40 22.90
CA ARG A 919 -12.93 -11.58 22.81
C ARG A 919 -14.04 -12.21 23.61
N PHE A 920 -14.57 -11.44 24.55
CA PHE A 920 -15.75 -11.78 25.33
C PHE A 920 -16.92 -11.00 24.75
N LEU A 921 -17.99 -11.71 24.43
CA LEU A 921 -19.28 -11.16 24.05
C LEU A 921 -20.28 -11.72 25.04
N GLU A 922 -20.89 -10.83 25.81
CA GLU A 922 -21.93 -11.09 26.79
C GLU A 922 -23.15 -10.21 26.47
N GLY A 923 -24.32 -10.59 26.96
CA GLY A 923 -25.58 -9.92 26.68
C GLY A 923 -26.61 -10.92 26.15
N PRO A 924 -27.28 -10.64 25.02
CA PRO A 924 -28.33 -11.51 24.52
C PRO A 924 -27.75 -12.83 23.97
N MET A 925 -26.54 -12.77 23.41
CA MET A 925 -25.74 -13.92 23.01
C MET A 925 -24.47 -13.98 23.86
N GLN A 926 -23.88 -15.17 23.98
CA GLN A 926 -22.64 -15.38 24.71
C GLN A 926 -21.61 -16.06 23.81
N SER A 927 -20.43 -15.47 23.69
CA SER A 927 -19.29 -16.03 22.97
C SER A 927 -17.98 -15.61 23.62
N HIS A 928 -17.08 -16.56 23.85
CA HIS A 928 -15.74 -16.34 24.42
C HIS A 928 -14.72 -16.84 23.42
N THR A 929 -14.36 -16.00 22.46
CA THR A 929 -13.53 -16.38 21.32
C THR A 929 -12.05 -16.08 21.58
N LEU A 930 -11.21 -17.11 21.55
CA LEU A 930 -9.76 -16.98 21.45
C LEU A 930 -9.35 -16.98 19.98
N SER A 931 -8.70 -15.92 19.55
CA SER A 931 -8.09 -15.81 18.24
C SER A 931 -6.57 -15.73 18.38
N ALA A 932 -5.85 -16.59 17.66
CA ALA A 932 -4.40 -16.56 17.61
C ALA A 932 -3.94 -16.67 16.16
N SER A 933 -2.96 -15.84 15.79
CA SER A 933 -2.34 -15.92 14.48
C SER A 933 -0.84 -15.66 14.57
N TYR A 934 -0.06 -16.35 13.75
CA TYR A 934 1.36 -16.05 13.61
C TYR A 934 1.80 -16.13 12.14
N SER A 935 2.86 -15.38 11.84
CA SER A 935 3.65 -15.50 10.62
C SER A 935 5.12 -15.56 11.00
N TYR A 936 5.84 -16.57 10.52
CA TYR A 936 7.21 -16.82 10.95
C TYR A 936 8.12 -17.31 9.82
N TRP A 937 9.28 -16.65 9.68
CA TRP A 937 10.38 -17.09 8.84
C TRP A 937 11.16 -18.20 9.55
N MET A 938 10.79 -19.45 9.25
CA MET A 938 11.48 -20.63 9.78
C MET A 938 12.92 -20.73 9.25
N SER A 939 13.11 -20.36 7.98
CA SER A 939 14.41 -20.24 7.33
C SER A 939 14.31 -19.21 6.18
N PRO A 940 15.41 -18.79 5.54
CA PRO A 940 15.34 -17.96 4.33
C PRO A 940 14.49 -18.57 3.19
N LYS A 941 14.19 -19.86 3.28
CA LYS A 941 13.56 -20.70 2.26
C LYS A 941 12.13 -21.12 2.61
N TRP A 942 11.66 -20.85 3.83
CA TRP A 942 10.38 -21.34 4.32
C TRP A 942 9.71 -20.35 5.26
N VAL A 943 8.44 -20.06 4.98
CA VAL A 943 7.55 -19.24 5.80
C VAL A 943 6.34 -20.09 6.20
N SER A 944 5.97 -20.04 7.47
CA SER A 944 4.71 -20.60 7.96
C SER A 944 3.79 -19.48 8.43
N THR A 945 2.51 -19.64 8.13
CA THR A 945 1.43 -18.84 8.70
C THR A 945 0.39 -19.76 9.29
N PHE A 946 -0.13 -19.38 10.44
CA PHE A 946 -1.18 -20.12 11.13
C PHE A 946 -2.18 -19.12 11.70
N GLY A 947 -3.46 -19.47 11.63
CA GLY A 947 -4.55 -18.77 12.29
C GLY A 947 -5.51 -19.77 12.91
N THR A 948 -5.98 -19.51 14.11
CA THR A 948 -7.02 -20.29 14.77
C THR A 948 -7.99 -19.35 15.49
N SER A 949 -9.26 -19.73 15.49
CA SER A 949 -10.30 -19.06 16.25
C SER A 949 -11.17 -20.12 16.94
N ILE A 950 -11.33 -20.02 18.25
CA ILE A 950 -12.03 -21.02 19.08
C ILE A 950 -12.94 -20.29 20.06
N ASP A 951 -14.24 -20.58 20.01
CA ASP A 951 -15.23 -20.14 20.99
C ASP A 951 -15.37 -21.15 22.13
N PHE A 952 -15.08 -20.72 23.36
CA PHE A 952 -15.22 -21.53 24.56
C PHE A 952 -16.64 -21.55 25.14
N ALA A 953 -17.56 -20.72 24.64
CA ALA A 953 -18.92 -20.65 25.17
C ALA A 953 -19.82 -21.76 24.61
N LYS A 954 -20.09 -21.77 23.30
CA LYS A 954 -21.04 -22.72 22.70
C LYS A 954 -20.57 -23.35 21.39
N GLN A 955 -19.85 -22.63 20.54
CA GLN A 955 -19.59 -23.08 19.16
C GLN A 955 -18.32 -23.94 19.00
N GLY A 956 -17.37 -23.90 19.94
CA GLY A 956 -16.14 -24.67 19.84
C GLY A 956 -15.18 -24.09 18.80
N ASN A 957 -14.57 -24.94 17.96
CA ASN A 957 -13.61 -24.48 16.94
C ASN A 957 -14.35 -23.72 15.82
N LEU A 958 -14.08 -22.41 15.69
CA LEU A 958 -14.70 -21.54 14.68
C LEU A 958 -13.96 -21.61 13.35
N GLY A 959 -12.65 -21.89 13.38
CA GLY A 959 -11.88 -22.01 12.16
C GLY A 959 -10.38 -22.10 12.40
N GLN A 960 -9.70 -22.83 11.53
CA GLN A 960 -8.26 -22.98 11.52
C GLN A 960 -7.73 -22.84 10.10
N SER A 961 -6.61 -22.14 9.96
CA SER A 961 -5.85 -22.09 8.73
C SER A 961 -4.38 -22.29 9.01
N PHE A 962 -3.73 -23.10 8.19
CA PHE A 962 -2.28 -23.27 8.21
C PHE A 962 -1.78 -23.20 6.78
N THR A 963 -0.79 -22.38 6.51
CA THR A 963 -0.11 -22.33 5.21
C THR A 963 1.38 -22.44 5.40
N LEU A 964 1.98 -23.33 4.62
CA LEU A 964 3.42 -23.50 4.53
C LEU A 964 3.86 -23.09 3.13
N THR A 965 4.68 -22.04 3.05
CA THR A 965 5.20 -21.52 1.79
C THR A 965 6.69 -21.80 1.67
N ARG A 966 7.06 -22.55 0.63
CA ARG A 966 8.44 -22.70 0.16
C ARG A 966 8.79 -21.52 -0.75
N ILE A 967 9.80 -20.75 -0.37
CA ILE A 967 10.38 -19.68 -1.19
C ILE A 967 11.45 -20.29 -2.10
N GLY A 968 11.05 -20.80 -3.26
CA GLY A 968 11.96 -21.25 -4.30
C GLY A 968 12.61 -20.08 -5.03
N GLU A 969 13.65 -20.35 -5.82
CA GLU A 969 14.36 -19.32 -6.57
C GLU A 969 13.43 -18.58 -7.56
N SER A 970 12.60 -19.31 -8.32
CA SER A 970 11.66 -18.72 -9.28
C SER A 970 10.18 -18.84 -8.90
N LEU A 971 9.83 -19.74 -7.96
CA LEU A 971 8.44 -20.06 -7.62
C LEU A 971 8.22 -19.98 -6.10
N LEU A 972 7.06 -19.47 -5.70
CA LEU A 972 6.50 -19.66 -4.36
C LEU A 972 5.53 -20.83 -4.44
N VAL A 973 5.80 -21.87 -3.66
CA VAL A 973 4.91 -23.04 -3.57
C VAL A 973 4.31 -23.05 -2.18
N SER A 974 3.00 -22.86 -2.10
CA SER A 974 2.25 -22.82 -0.85
C SER A 974 1.32 -24.01 -0.74
N ALA A 975 1.40 -24.74 0.36
CA ALA A 975 0.43 -25.74 0.76
C ALA A 975 -0.38 -25.17 1.92
N GLY A 976 -1.69 -25.03 1.71
CA GLY A 976 -2.65 -24.49 2.68
C GLY A 976 -3.63 -25.56 3.14
N PHE A 977 -3.99 -25.50 4.42
CA PHE A 977 -5.03 -26.31 5.05
C PHE A 977 -5.99 -25.34 5.73
N ASN A 978 -7.28 -25.50 5.48
CA ASN A 978 -8.33 -24.74 6.14
C ASN A 978 -9.38 -25.71 6.71
N VAL A 979 -9.86 -25.41 7.91
CA VAL A 979 -10.94 -26.15 8.56
C VAL A 979 -11.93 -25.14 9.10
N ASP A 980 -13.17 -25.24 8.68
CA ASP A 980 -14.32 -24.50 9.21
C ASP A 980 -15.39 -25.53 9.63
N PRO A 981 -15.39 -25.94 10.91
CA PRO A 981 -16.37 -26.89 11.41
C PRO A 981 -17.82 -26.37 11.40
N ILE A 982 -18.02 -25.05 11.45
CA ILE A 982 -19.34 -24.43 11.48
C ILE A 982 -20.06 -24.73 10.16
N ARG A 983 -19.37 -24.53 9.04
CA ARG A 983 -19.88 -24.93 7.72
C ARG A 983 -19.70 -26.40 7.41
N GLY A 984 -18.78 -27.06 8.11
CA GLY A 984 -18.37 -28.43 7.80
C GLY A 984 -17.39 -28.47 6.63
N ASP A 985 -16.64 -27.39 6.44
CA ASP A 985 -15.63 -27.28 5.41
C ASP A 985 -14.25 -27.75 5.88
N PHE A 986 -13.62 -28.57 5.05
CA PHE A 986 -12.24 -28.97 5.20
C PHE A 986 -11.61 -28.85 3.82
N GLY A 987 -10.67 -27.91 3.69
CA GLY A 987 -10.02 -27.59 2.45
C GLY A 987 -8.51 -27.83 2.50
N VAL A 988 -7.99 -28.35 1.40
CA VAL A 988 -6.56 -28.36 1.11
C VAL A 988 -6.33 -27.63 -0.22
N GLY A 989 -5.39 -26.69 -0.21
CA GLY A 989 -5.04 -25.90 -1.38
C GLY A 989 -3.56 -25.98 -1.68
N ILE A 990 -3.22 -26.11 -2.96
CA ILE A 990 -1.85 -25.92 -3.44
C ILE A 990 -1.86 -24.71 -4.37
N ALA A 991 -1.03 -23.72 -4.04
CA ALA A 991 -0.83 -22.54 -4.86
C ALA A 991 0.63 -22.47 -5.33
N VAL A 992 0.82 -22.28 -6.63
CA VAL A 992 2.13 -22.06 -7.24
C VAL A 992 2.11 -20.66 -7.86
N GLU A 993 2.91 -19.76 -7.32
CA GLU A 993 3.00 -18.36 -7.77
C GLU A 993 4.41 -18.08 -8.30
N PRO A 994 4.56 -17.63 -9.55
CA PRO A 994 5.87 -17.24 -10.07
C PRO A 994 6.37 -15.93 -9.45
N ARG A 995 7.63 -15.90 -8.99
CA ARG A 995 8.25 -14.74 -8.30
C ARG A 995 8.60 -13.57 -9.23
N PHE A 996 8.52 -13.75 -10.55
CA PHE A 996 8.81 -12.72 -11.54
C PHE A 996 7.60 -11.87 -11.93
N LEU A 997 6.41 -12.20 -11.43
CA LEU A 997 5.23 -11.37 -11.68
C LEU A 997 5.30 -10.10 -10.81
N PRO A 998 5.06 -8.90 -11.38
CA PRO A 998 5.25 -7.61 -10.70
C PRO A 998 4.34 -7.39 -9.48
N LYS A 999 3.31 -8.23 -9.29
CA LYS A 999 2.32 -8.14 -8.20
C LYS A 999 2.08 -9.51 -7.56
N GLY A 1000 3.04 -9.97 -6.75
CA GLY A 1000 2.88 -11.19 -5.96
C GLY A 1000 1.90 -11.02 -4.79
N ARG A 1001 0.85 -11.84 -4.71
CA ARG A 1001 -0.21 -11.75 -3.67
C ARG A 1001 0.28 -12.28 -2.31
N LEU A 1002 1.27 -13.17 -2.30
CA LEU A 1002 1.91 -13.67 -1.07
C LEU A 1002 2.62 -12.56 -0.26
N ASN A 1003 3.05 -11.47 -0.91
CA ASN A 1003 3.60 -10.29 -0.22
C ASN A 1003 2.56 -9.52 0.60
N SER A 1004 1.26 -9.67 0.29
CA SER A 1004 0.18 -8.99 1.01
C SER A 1004 -0.58 -9.90 1.97
N MET A 1005 -0.58 -11.23 1.76
CA MET A 1005 -1.37 -12.16 2.58
C MET A 1005 -0.67 -12.64 3.85
N THR A 1006 0.67 -12.55 3.96
CA THR A 1006 1.40 -13.25 5.04
C THR A 1006 2.04 -12.33 6.09
N GLY A 1007 1.92 -11.00 5.99
CA GLY A 1007 2.64 -10.05 6.87
C GLY A 1007 4.18 -10.11 6.78
N ALA A 1008 4.72 -11.18 6.19
CA ALA A 1008 6.11 -11.46 5.88
C ALA A 1008 6.41 -10.98 4.47
N ARG A 1009 7.17 -9.90 4.32
CA ARG A 1009 7.63 -9.43 3.00
C ARG A 1009 8.63 -10.44 2.42
N ILE A 1010 8.24 -11.15 1.35
CA ILE A 1010 9.14 -12.03 0.62
C ILE A 1010 9.95 -11.16 -0.35
N PRO A 1011 11.28 -11.15 -0.24
CA PRO A 1011 12.10 -10.37 -1.15
C PRO A 1011 11.99 -10.91 -2.59
N PRO A 1012 12.24 -10.08 -3.60
CA PRO A 1012 12.14 -10.50 -5.00
C PRO A 1012 13.19 -11.56 -5.36
N ALA A 1013 12.94 -12.32 -6.42
CA ALA A 1013 13.87 -13.37 -6.86
C ALA A 1013 15.22 -12.77 -7.26
N GLY A 1014 16.29 -13.26 -6.61
CA GLY A 1014 17.67 -12.79 -6.86
C GLY A 1014 18.12 -11.63 -5.96
N ALA A 1015 17.29 -11.15 -5.03
CA ALA A 1015 17.65 -10.12 -4.06
C ALA A 1015 18.87 -10.52 -3.20
N PHE A 1016 19.08 -11.82 -2.99
CA PHE A 1016 20.24 -12.36 -2.27
C PHE A 1016 21.22 -13.16 -3.17
N GLY A 1017 21.17 -13.02 -4.49
CA GLY A 1017 22.06 -13.74 -5.41
C GLY A 1017 21.52 -15.12 -5.84
N LEU A 1018 22.37 -16.16 -5.81
CA LEU A 1018 21.95 -17.56 -6.08
C LEU A 1018 21.18 -18.09 -4.87
N GLU A 1019 19.87 -17.85 -4.83
CA GLU A 1019 18.95 -18.22 -3.73
C GLU A 1019 18.65 -19.73 -3.62
#